data_AF-A0AAQ5ZL75-F1
#
_entry.id   AF-A0AAQ5ZL75-F1
#
_cell.length_a   1.000
_cell.length_b   1.000
_cell.length_c   1.000
_cell.angle_alpha   90.00
_cell.angle_beta   90.00
_cell.angle_gamma   90.00
#
_symmetry.space_group_name_H-M   'P 1'
#
loop_
_entity.id
_entity.type
_entity.pdbx_description
1 polymer ?
#
loop_
_entity_poly.entity_id
_entity_poly.type
_entity_poly.pdbx_seq_one_letter_code
_entity_poly.pdbx_strand_id
1 'polypeptide(L)'
;MAVFENCSVLLELKNLPSKKKRQLKSAVTDNGGRLSFVVNKQCSLVVTNDVSNLSSSRLRSIQKLQTPVVGPDYVYSCLDKGVLLPVDQYQLDTSSASSHPPHPHVFTPRQDQPPHPGRLLLEEKLNSGSVSQEVGRLVELLWTEALGCIGNILSVPINKLSLSDVSRAEGLLLQAQKNLKENPLQVSSLLMEFNSLLPHRNPENDATAKFFSKKLDLCQLIRDVLTVSEMTLRNPSPSCVGKYRALRCNVETVPPGSSEFHNVTSLLQDRKLQIQQVFRVNRPVELPTFQAEIGNVKSLLHSSSPSNFVGILSRGLLLPRAAVEHHGIQRTDVGNLGSGIYFTDAVSTCLKYSNPSETDGSRLLLVCDVALGRCSNVYKRDVTLTRAPEGHSSVHGVRGGRSTPSEFEDDEYVVYSPDQVKLKYVVQFSIEGDQPKDFSPAINTSAETTKPPSDREVDGVEDVKNPLDDVTAGLLDSSGQQLPLQAVHVKCKLMDLLSQVIIFQKYTNQSSVPIEAKYVFPLDDSAAVCGFEAFINGKHVVGQVKEKETARKEYKQAIAKGHGAYLMDQDAPDVFTISVGNLPPGATVLIKVTFVSELIVRDEAVLFSLPGSVAPWQESAALNQTTQVSKRGYEGSFSCCREFTLDMSIEMPYEITSLQCITHQVKTKRTDCKAVLSVLPGELMGSDGFQLSIGLSKVHMPRMWVENHPDKDSQACMLVFYPDFKVGSRSSANEVVLLLDTSESMKGESVCSARRIALQVLKNLDHNVRVNVILFGTGRESKIFKKQERLSDNTASSSLGGSTELWRPLRALSLLPPSVGVRNLLLLSDGHIQNSDVSLKLLRDNGQHSRLFTCGLSSTANRHMLRALAQAGGGAYEFFDAKTKHTWAEKVSRQVKRMASPGCSSASVKWQQFNPTAPPPVQAPKQLHALFNDCHTLVYGFVPHCTEATLLGNLGGLRLQTMVSTSELQKTRGTFLHKLTARAVIRDYEDGLLDASEAEHESQKAELKSFIIELSREFSILSQFTSFVAIEERDSDQSEDGVTDIPKLLADEDVDFLPYMDWTSPQDDQESDEVRPMMPFMSGLCSYDMMVCSPTLIVFNQAHEDILKMLATLLVLQLLRLEKREEGKLLRTLFSLEESSEPRSAHWEALKRAVDWVCWADRQYPCIYSRLEFGFSWESSTRQLLGYEDIPPFSALHLENVKGI
;
A
#
# COMPACT_ATOMS: atom_id res chain seq x y z
N MET A 1 4.97 39.28 52.00
CA MET A 1 6.05 38.65 51.22
C MET A 1 5.38 37.70 50.25
N ALA A 2 5.75 37.75 48.98
CA ALA A 2 5.16 36.84 48.01
C ALA A 2 5.70 35.42 48.30
N VAL A 3 4.80 34.43 48.41
CA VAL A 3 5.16 33.10 48.96
C VAL A 3 6.29 32.42 48.16
N PHE A 4 6.41 32.73 46.86
CA PHE A 4 7.40 32.13 45.94
C PHE A 4 8.39 33.14 45.35
N GLU A 5 8.61 34.31 45.97
CA GLU A 5 9.33 35.48 45.41
C GLU A 5 10.75 35.20 44.84
N ASN A 6 11.40 34.12 45.28
CA ASN A 6 12.72 33.68 44.80
C ASN A 6 12.75 32.24 44.27
N CYS A 7 11.59 31.65 43.98
CA CYS A 7 11.48 30.28 43.49
C CYS A 7 11.30 30.26 41.97
N SER A 8 12.18 29.52 41.29
CA SER A 8 11.94 29.11 39.91
C SER A 8 11.33 27.70 39.87
N VAL A 9 10.11 27.60 39.35
CA VAL A 9 9.28 26.40 39.43
C VAL A 9 9.05 25.80 38.05
N LEU A 10 9.38 24.53 37.87
CA LEU A 10 8.99 23.76 36.69
C LEU A 10 7.70 22.98 37.00
N LEU A 11 6.65 23.18 36.19
CA LEU A 11 5.39 22.44 36.32
C LEU A 11 5.29 21.33 35.26
N GLU A 12 5.39 20.06 35.66
CA GLU A 12 5.25 18.91 34.76
C GLU A 12 4.00 18.09 35.14
N LEU A 13 2.85 18.46 34.57
CA LEU A 13 1.53 17.99 34.99
C LEU A 13 0.79 17.36 33.81
N LYS A 14 1.15 16.16 33.33
CA LYS A 14 0.58 15.59 32.08
C LYS A 14 -0.90 15.20 32.22
N ASN A 15 -1.27 14.54 33.32
CA ASN A 15 -2.60 13.91 33.49
C ASN A 15 -3.66 14.79 34.20
N LEU A 16 -3.41 16.09 34.36
CA LEU A 16 -4.37 17.03 34.99
C LEU A 16 -5.25 17.76 33.95
N PRO A 17 -6.52 18.08 34.24
CA PRO A 17 -7.36 18.90 33.35
C PRO A 17 -6.79 20.30 33.11
N SER A 18 -6.96 20.83 31.90
CA SER A 18 -6.40 22.12 31.45
C SER A 18 -6.73 23.30 32.39
N LYS A 19 -7.93 23.30 32.99
CA LYS A 19 -8.38 24.33 33.95
C LYS A 19 -7.54 24.32 35.24
N LYS A 20 -7.20 23.13 35.78
CA LYS A 20 -6.37 22.99 36.98
C LYS A 20 -4.91 23.34 36.73
N LYS A 21 -4.36 23.00 35.55
CA LYS A 21 -2.99 23.41 35.17
C LYS A 21 -2.85 24.93 35.11
N ARG A 22 -3.84 25.63 34.55
CA ARG A 22 -3.88 27.11 34.52
C ARG A 22 -3.97 27.70 35.93
N GLN A 23 -4.78 27.11 36.81
CA GLN A 23 -4.87 27.54 38.21
C GLN A 23 -3.55 27.38 38.97
N LEU A 24 -2.86 26.24 38.85
CA LEU A 24 -1.54 26.04 39.47
C LEU A 24 -0.49 27.00 38.93
N LYS A 25 -0.52 27.25 37.61
CA LYS A 25 0.38 28.19 36.95
C LYS A 25 0.21 29.61 37.50
N SER A 26 -1.04 30.09 37.56
CA SER A 26 -1.39 31.40 38.14
C SER A 26 -1.09 31.46 39.64
N ALA A 27 -1.37 30.39 40.40
CA ALA A 27 -1.09 30.32 41.82
C ALA A 27 0.41 30.53 42.16
N VAL A 28 1.32 30.02 41.32
CA VAL A 28 2.76 30.24 41.48
C VAL A 28 3.19 31.64 41.00
N THR A 29 2.73 32.08 39.83
CA THR A 29 3.17 33.38 39.25
C THR A 29 2.62 34.58 40.01
N ASP A 30 1.36 34.52 40.43
CA ASP A 30 0.67 35.63 41.09
C ASP A 30 1.18 35.82 42.53
N ASN A 31 1.87 34.80 43.07
CA ASN A 31 2.53 34.83 44.37
C ASN A 31 4.06 34.90 44.26
N GLY A 32 4.57 35.51 43.18
CA GLY A 32 5.98 35.93 43.03
C GLY A 32 6.93 34.88 42.44
N GLY A 33 6.45 33.68 42.12
CA GLY A 33 7.27 32.60 41.55
C GLY A 33 7.51 32.75 40.04
N ARG A 34 8.69 32.33 39.57
CA ARG A 34 9.03 32.32 38.14
C ARG A 34 8.88 30.92 37.55
N LEU A 35 8.27 30.78 36.38
CA LEU A 35 8.16 29.48 35.73
C LEU A 35 9.37 29.17 34.88
N SER A 36 9.94 27.97 35.07
CA SER A 36 10.98 27.44 34.19
C SER A 36 10.41 26.38 33.25
N PHE A 37 11.04 26.20 32.09
CA PHE A 37 10.72 25.13 31.12
C PHE A 37 11.79 24.03 31.07
N VAL A 38 12.93 24.26 31.73
CA VAL A 38 14.10 23.35 31.75
C VAL A 38 14.64 23.23 33.17
N VAL A 39 15.07 22.03 33.55
CA VAL A 39 15.76 21.80 34.81
C VAL A 39 17.22 22.26 34.67
N ASN A 40 17.53 23.44 35.20
CA ASN A 40 18.87 24.03 35.23
C ASN A 40 19.21 24.47 36.67
N LYS A 41 20.43 25.00 36.89
CA LYS A 41 20.88 25.43 38.24
C LYS A 41 20.02 26.52 38.89
N GLN A 42 19.20 27.23 38.12
CA GLN A 42 18.31 28.28 38.61
C GLN A 42 16.92 27.72 38.98
N CYS A 43 16.58 26.49 38.57
CA CYS A 43 15.33 25.81 38.91
C CYS A 43 15.35 25.39 40.38
N SER A 44 14.49 26.01 41.18
CA SER A 44 14.42 25.80 42.63
C SER A 44 13.58 24.59 43.02
N LEU A 45 12.51 24.31 42.27
CA LEU A 45 11.65 23.15 42.55
C LEU A 45 10.91 22.66 41.29
N VAL A 46 10.60 21.36 41.25
CA VAL A 46 9.80 20.73 40.20
C VAL A 46 8.49 20.23 40.80
N VAL A 47 7.35 20.69 40.28
CA VAL A 47 6.04 20.21 40.70
C VAL A 47 5.50 19.21 39.69
N THR A 48 5.19 18.01 40.15
CA THR A 48 4.55 16.99 39.31
C THR A 48 3.49 16.23 40.10
N ASN A 49 2.43 15.79 39.42
CA ASN A 49 1.39 14.97 40.04
C ASN A 49 1.76 13.48 40.11
N ASP A 50 2.75 13.05 39.32
CA ASP A 50 3.31 11.69 39.36
C ASP A 50 4.73 11.75 38.77
N VAL A 51 5.70 11.17 39.46
CA VAL A 51 7.12 11.14 39.08
C VAL A 51 7.32 10.44 37.73
N SER A 52 6.44 9.50 37.36
CA SER A 52 6.44 8.82 36.05
C SER A 52 6.27 9.78 34.86
N ASN A 53 5.75 10.99 35.07
CA ASN A 53 5.56 11.98 34.01
C ASN A 53 6.88 12.62 33.53
N LEU A 54 7.92 12.55 34.36
CA LEU A 54 9.24 13.13 34.08
C LEU A 54 10.00 12.24 33.09
N SER A 55 10.54 12.83 32.01
CA SER A 55 11.35 12.08 31.04
C SER A 55 12.67 11.62 31.65
N SER A 56 13.24 10.54 31.12
CA SER A 56 14.53 9.99 31.56
C SER A 56 15.73 10.96 31.42
N SER A 57 15.63 11.94 30.51
CA SER A 57 16.61 13.04 30.40
C SER A 57 16.47 14.08 31.51
N ARG A 58 15.22 14.39 31.90
CA ARG A 58 14.92 15.35 32.98
C ARG A 58 15.21 14.75 34.35
N LEU A 59 14.90 13.47 34.57
CA LEU A 59 15.28 12.75 35.80
C LEU A 59 16.78 12.78 36.04
N ARG A 60 17.59 12.52 35.00
CA ARG A 60 19.05 12.65 35.09
C ARG A 60 19.50 14.08 35.45
N SER A 61 18.83 15.10 34.92
CA SER A 61 19.14 16.50 35.22
C SER A 61 18.75 16.89 36.66
N ILE A 62 17.58 16.43 37.12
CA ILE A 62 17.07 16.60 38.49
C ILE A 62 18.02 15.94 39.49
N GLN A 63 18.44 14.70 39.24
CA GLN A 63 19.39 13.97 40.09
C GLN A 63 20.76 14.64 40.10
N LYS A 64 21.27 15.07 38.94
CA LYS A 64 22.56 15.76 38.82
C LYS A 64 22.59 17.11 39.56
N LEU A 65 21.47 17.83 39.57
CA LEU A 65 21.36 19.15 40.18
C LEU A 65 20.74 19.12 41.59
N GLN A 66 20.34 17.93 42.07
CA GLN A 66 19.65 17.71 43.35
C GLN A 66 18.44 18.62 43.55
N THR A 67 17.69 18.91 42.48
CA THR A 67 16.50 19.78 42.54
C THR A 67 15.33 19.03 43.19
N PRO A 68 14.65 19.59 44.21
CA PRO A 68 13.56 18.90 44.88
C PRO A 68 12.32 18.76 43.97
N VAL A 69 11.67 17.59 44.04
CA VAL A 69 10.44 17.25 43.31
C VAL A 69 9.29 17.10 44.29
N VAL A 70 8.19 17.82 44.08
CA VAL A 70 7.04 17.88 45.01
C VAL A 70 5.71 17.70 44.29
N GLY A 71 4.68 17.30 45.04
CA GLY A 71 3.30 17.23 44.55
C GLY A 71 2.63 18.61 44.44
N PRO A 72 1.53 18.74 43.68
CA PRO A 72 0.75 19.98 43.60
C PRO A 72 0.25 20.49 44.96
N ASP A 73 0.01 19.58 45.90
CA ASP A 73 -0.49 19.88 47.25
C ASP A 73 0.49 20.74 48.06
N TYR A 74 1.79 20.68 47.76
CA TYR A 74 2.80 21.55 48.36
C TYR A 74 2.54 23.02 48.04
N VAL A 75 2.21 23.33 46.78
CA VAL A 75 1.95 24.69 46.33
C VAL A 75 0.74 25.26 47.06
N TYR A 76 -0.34 24.48 47.16
CA TYR A 76 -1.55 24.90 47.88
C TYR A 76 -1.31 25.04 49.38
N SER A 77 -0.54 24.14 50.00
CA SER A 77 -0.21 24.21 51.43
C SER A 77 0.63 25.45 51.77
N CYS A 78 1.57 25.85 50.90
CA CYS A 78 2.36 27.07 51.09
C CYS A 78 1.51 28.33 50.97
N LEU A 79 0.53 28.33 50.06
CA LEU A 79 -0.40 29.45 49.88
C LEU A 79 -1.36 29.58 51.06
N ASP A 80 -1.89 28.46 51.56
CA ASP A 80 -2.80 28.44 52.72
C ASP A 80 -2.11 28.96 54.00
N LYS A 81 -0.84 28.58 54.21
CA LYS A 81 -0.03 29.07 55.34
C LYS A 81 0.64 30.42 55.09
N GLY A 82 0.54 30.98 53.89
CA GLY A 82 1.14 32.27 53.52
C GLY A 82 2.67 32.33 53.59
N VAL A 83 3.35 31.18 53.62
CA VAL A 83 4.82 31.07 53.75
C VAL A 83 5.34 29.84 53.01
N LEU A 84 6.57 29.89 52.49
CA LEU A 84 7.21 28.75 51.84
C LEU A 84 7.54 27.67 52.88
N LEU A 85 6.91 26.50 52.77
CA LEU A 85 7.07 25.41 53.72
C LEU A 85 8.33 24.58 53.42
N PRO A 86 8.94 23.92 54.42
CA PRO A 86 10.04 22.98 54.19
C PRO A 86 9.63 21.88 53.21
N VAL A 87 10.48 21.62 52.23
CA VAL A 87 10.17 20.72 51.11
C VAL A 87 10.20 19.24 51.53
N ASP A 88 10.97 18.90 52.56
CA ASP A 88 11.25 17.52 52.99
C ASP A 88 9.97 16.72 53.33
N GLN A 89 8.91 17.39 53.79
CA GLN A 89 7.63 16.75 54.14
C GLN A 89 6.70 16.51 52.94
N TYR A 90 7.03 17.07 51.78
CA TYR A 90 6.22 17.03 50.55
C TYR A 90 7.00 16.48 49.35
N GLN A 91 8.21 16.00 49.59
CA GLN A 91 9.12 15.52 48.56
C GLN A 91 8.63 14.15 48.04
N LEU A 92 8.48 14.06 46.72
CA LEU A 92 8.14 12.82 46.05
C LEU A 92 9.40 12.00 45.83
N ASP A 93 9.33 10.70 46.10
CA ASP A 93 10.50 9.81 46.03
C ASP A 93 10.93 9.57 44.58
N THR A 94 11.99 10.28 44.17
CA THR A 94 12.57 10.18 42.82
C THR A 94 13.56 9.03 42.66
N SER A 95 13.92 8.33 43.75
CA SER A 95 14.82 7.16 43.70
C SER A 95 14.19 5.98 42.97
N SER A 96 12.86 5.88 43.02
CA SER A 96 12.01 4.93 42.29
C SER A 96 11.99 5.14 40.76
N ALA A 97 12.45 6.29 40.28
CA ALA A 97 12.44 6.66 38.85
C ALA A 97 13.79 6.45 38.14
N SER A 98 14.87 6.19 38.90
CA SER A 98 16.16 5.68 38.37
C SER A 98 16.34 4.17 38.54
N SER A 99 15.49 3.50 39.32
CA SER A 99 15.15 2.12 39.00
C SER A 99 14.25 2.16 37.78
N HIS A 100 14.51 1.28 36.81
CA HIS A 100 13.54 0.95 35.76
C HIS A 100 12.12 0.97 36.35
N PRO A 101 11.10 1.53 35.65
CA PRO A 101 9.74 1.23 36.04
C PRO A 101 9.62 -0.29 36.15
N PRO A 102 8.97 -0.83 37.20
CA PRO A 102 8.62 -2.23 37.20
C PRO A 102 7.84 -2.45 35.91
N HIS A 103 8.35 -3.36 35.09
CA HIS A 103 7.70 -3.81 33.87
C HIS A 103 6.18 -3.94 34.10
N PRO A 104 5.29 -3.48 33.20
CA PRO A 104 3.99 -4.14 33.11
C PRO A 104 4.32 -5.55 32.65
N HIS A 105 4.42 -6.51 33.58
CA HIS A 105 4.87 -7.89 33.39
C HIS A 105 5.45 -8.14 31.99
N VAL A 106 6.69 -7.70 31.78
CA VAL A 106 7.49 -8.31 30.73
C VAL A 106 7.63 -9.74 31.23
N PHE A 107 6.91 -10.64 30.57
CA PHE A 107 7.42 -11.97 30.33
C PHE A 107 8.91 -11.82 30.09
N THR A 108 9.72 -12.12 31.10
CA THR A 108 11.12 -12.41 30.84
C THR A 108 11.08 -13.46 29.72
N PRO A 109 11.64 -13.19 28.53
CA PRO A 109 12.00 -14.31 27.68
C PRO A 109 12.92 -15.12 28.56
N ARG A 110 12.50 -16.35 28.86
CA ARG A 110 13.33 -17.34 29.54
C ARG A 110 14.74 -17.18 28.99
N GLN A 111 15.70 -16.91 29.89
CA GLN A 111 17.10 -17.22 29.64
C GLN A 111 17.14 -18.54 28.89
N ASP A 112 17.78 -18.54 27.72
CA ASP A 112 18.25 -19.69 26.96
C ASP A 112 17.85 -21.05 27.54
N GLN A 113 16.56 -21.35 27.45
CA GLN A 113 16.14 -22.73 27.56
C GLN A 113 16.19 -23.24 26.12
N PRO A 114 17.04 -24.23 25.82
CA PRO A 114 16.91 -24.95 24.56
C PRO A 114 15.44 -25.37 24.40
N PRO A 115 14.93 -25.52 23.17
CA PRO A 115 13.56 -25.93 22.94
C PRO A 115 13.21 -27.05 23.92
N HIS A 116 12.13 -26.88 24.69
CA HIS A 116 11.65 -27.91 25.60
C HIS A 116 11.75 -29.25 24.87
N PRO A 117 12.48 -30.26 25.39
CA PRO A 117 12.62 -31.53 24.69
C PRO A 117 11.24 -32.07 24.26
N GLY A 118 10.20 -31.81 25.05
CA GLY A 118 8.82 -32.14 24.75
C GLY A 118 8.22 -31.50 23.49
N ARG A 119 8.63 -30.29 23.04
CA ARG A 119 8.10 -29.65 21.82
C ARG A 119 8.68 -30.25 20.54
N LEU A 120 10.00 -30.44 20.49
CA LEU A 120 10.65 -31.10 19.34
C LEU A 120 10.12 -32.52 19.16
N LEU A 121 9.98 -33.27 20.27
CA LEU A 121 9.38 -34.61 20.26
C LEU A 121 7.90 -34.59 19.81
N LEU A 122 7.12 -33.57 20.17
CA LEU A 122 5.72 -33.46 19.73
C LEU A 122 5.60 -33.12 18.24
N GLU A 123 6.47 -32.25 17.73
CA GLU A 123 6.52 -31.88 16.32
C GLU A 123 7.05 -33.05 15.46
N GLU A 124 8.01 -33.84 15.94
CA GLU A 124 8.37 -35.13 15.33
C GLU A 124 7.20 -36.11 15.30
N LYS A 125 6.43 -36.23 16.39
CA LYS A 125 5.26 -37.11 16.46
C LYS A 125 4.15 -36.70 15.48
N LEU A 126 3.89 -35.40 15.33
CA LEU A 126 2.95 -34.88 14.33
C LEU A 126 3.38 -35.19 12.88
N ASN A 127 4.70 -35.24 12.65
CA ASN A 127 5.29 -35.55 11.35
C ASN A 127 5.53 -37.05 11.12
N SER A 128 5.14 -37.91 12.07
CA SER A 128 5.23 -39.35 11.89
C SER A 128 4.43 -39.82 10.66
N GLY A 129 4.91 -40.88 10.01
CA GLY A 129 4.30 -41.41 8.79
C GLY A 129 3.02 -42.21 9.03
N SER A 130 2.57 -42.35 10.29
CA SER A 130 1.48 -43.23 10.66
C SER A 130 0.64 -42.74 11.84
N VAL A 131 -0.66 -43.06 11.83
CA VAL A 131 -1.64 -42.71 12.88
C VAL A 131 -2.33 -43.98 13.40
N SER A 132 -2.68 -44.04 14.69
CA SER A 132 -3.43 -45.18 15.26
C SER A 132 -4.84 -45.28 14.66
N GLN A 133 -5.44 -46.46 14.71
CA GLN A 133 -6.77 -46.69 14.12
C GLN A 133 -7.86 -45.88 14.83
N GLU A 134 -7.78 -45.74 16.16
CA GLU A 134 -8.73 -44.96 16.95
C GLU A 134 -8.59 -43.46 16.69
N VAL A 135 -7.35 -42.95 16.59
CA VAL A 135 -7.10 -41.54 16.23
C VAL A 135 -7.57 -41.28 14.80
N GLY A 136 -7.31 -42.21 13.87
CA GLY A 136 -7.80 -42.11 12.50
C GLY A 136 -9.33 -42.06 12.41
N ARG A 137 -10.03 -42.87 13.23
CA ARG A 137 -11.50 -42.85 13.31
C ARG A 137 -12.02 -41.51 13.82
N LEU A 138 -11.40 -40.95 14.86
CA LEU A 138 -11.74 -39.62 15.36
C LEU A 138 -11.52 -38.55 14.27
N VAL A 139 -10.37 -38.56 13.59
CA VAL A 139 -10.07 -37.59 12.53
C VAL A 139 -11.11 -37.68 11.42
N GLU A 140 -11.44 -38.88 10.95
CA GLU A 140 -12.47 -39.07 9.92
C GLU A 140 -13.86 -38.61 10.39
N LEU A 141 -14.22 -38.86 11.66
CA LEU A 141 -15.46 -38.37 12.26
C LEU A 141 -15.53 -36.84 12.22
N LEU A 142 -14.47 -36.16 12.68
CA LEU A 142 -14.43 -34.69 12.73
C LEU A 142 -14.58 -34.06 11.34
N TRP A 143 -13.86 -34.59 10.36
CA TRP A 143 -13.94 -34.09 8.98
C TRP A 143 -15.30 -34.36 8.34
N THR A 144 -15.86 -35.55 8.55
CA THR A 144 -17.18 -35.93 8.01
C THR A 144 -18.27 -35.04 8.60
N GLU A 145 -18.23 -34.79 9.91
CA GLU A 145 -19.21 -33.94 10.58
C GLU A 145 -19.11 -32.48 10.11
N ALA A 146 -17.90 -31.93 10.00
CA ALA A 146 -17.71 -30.55 9.54
C ALA A 146 -18.16 -30.36 8.09
N LEU A 147 -17.77 -31.26 7.18
CA LEU A 147 -18.17 -31.23 5.77
C LEU A 147 -19.67 -31.50 5.60
N GLY A 148 -20.24 -32.42 6.37
CA GLY A 148 -21.67 -32.74 6.36
C GLY A 148 -22.52 -31.55 6.82
N CYS A 149 -22.13 -30.90 7.92
CA CYS A 149 -22.78 -29.70 8.42
C CYS A 149 -22.80 -28.58 7.35
N ILE A 150 -21.65 -28.30 6.72
CA ILE A 150 -21.56 -27.31 5.64
C ILE A 150 -22.40 -27.74 4.42
N GLY A 151 -22.34 -29.01 4.03
CA GLY A 151 -23.08 -29.57 2.89
C GLY A 151 -24.60 -29.55 3.06
N ASN A 152 -25.09 -29.62 4.29
CA ASN A 152 -26.52 -29.49 4.64
C ASN A 152 -27.01 -28.03 4.56
N ILE A 153 -26.12 -27.07 4.78
CA ILE A 153 -26.45 -25.64 4.78
C ILE A 153 -26.27 -25.02 3.39
N LEU A 154 -25.17 -25.34 2.70
CA LEU A 154 -24.81 -24.75 1.41
C LEU A 154 -25.28 -25.61 0.24
N SER A 155 -25.66 -24.94 -0.85
CA SER A 155 -26.05 -25.54 -2.13
C SER A 155 -24.85 -25.88 -3.01
N VAL A 156 -23.72 -25.22 -2.77
CA VAL A 156 -22.47 -25.36 -3.52
C VAL A 156 -21.46 -26.12 -2.65
N PRO A 157 -20.68 -27.06 -3.23
CA PRO A 157 -19.68 -27.79 -2.47
C PRO A 157 -18.52 -26.86 -2.08
N ILE A 158 -17.93 -27.10 -0.90
CA ILE A 158 -16.94 -26.21 -0.27
C ILE A 158 -15.68 -25.99 -1.12
N ASN A 159 -15.31 -26.97 -1.95
CA ASN A 159 -14.15 -26.90 -2.84
C ASN A 159 -14.26 -25.85 -3.95
N LYS A 160 -15.47 -25.34 -4.23
CA LYS A 160 -15.69 -24.21 -5.15
C LYS A 160 -15.60 -22.84 -4.47
N LEU A 161 -15.50 -22.80 -3.14
CA LEU A 161 -15.39 -21.57 -2.38
C LEU A 161 -13.91 -21.21 -2.18
N SER A 162 -13.61 -19.92 -2.15
CA SER A 162 -12.29 -19.39 -1.79
C SER A 162 -12.31 -18.75 -0.40
N LEU A 163 -11.14 -18.63 0.25
CA LEU A 163 -11.03 -17.87 1.49
C LEU A 163 -11.45 -16.41 1.30
N SER A 164 -11.17 -15.82 0.12
CA SER A 164 -11.65 -14.49 -0.23
C SER A 164 -13.17 -14.40 -0.29
N ASP A 165 -13.87 -15.42 -0.81
CA ASP A 165 -15.35 -15.42 -0.83
C ASP A 165 -15.92 -15.41 0.59
N VAL A 166 -15.30 -16.18 1.50
CA VAL A 166 -15.72 -16.23 2.91
C VAL A 166 -15.43 -14.92 3.63
N SER A 167 -14.25 -14.32 3.40
CA SER A 167 -13.89 -13.02 3.98
C SER A 167 -14.83 -11.90 3.48
N ARG A 168 -15.17 -11.91 2.18
CA ARG A 168 -16.17 -10.98 1.61
C ARG A 168 -17.55 -11.21 2.18
N ALA A 169 -17.99 -12.46 2.28
CA ALA A 169 -19.27 -12.82 2.88
C ALA A 169 -19.37 -12.38 4.35
N GLU A 170 -18.30 -12.53 5.13
CA GLU A 170 -18.22 -12.02 6.50
C GLU A 170 -18.30 -10.48 6.53
N GLY A 171 -17.57 -9.78 5.66
CA GLY A 171 -17.64 -8.32 5.55
C GLY A 171 -19.06 -7.81 5.28
N LEU A 172 -19.77 -8.47 4.36
CA LEU A 172 -21.18 -8.17 4.06
C LEU A 172 -22.11 -8.41 5.27
N LEU A 173 -21.88 -9.48 6.04
CA LEU A 173 -22.68 -9.75 7.25
C LEU A 173 -22.45 -8.67 8.33
N LEU A 174 -21.21 -8.23 8.53
CA LEU A 174 -20.88 -7.17 9.48
C LEU A 174 -21.50 -5.83 9.05
N GLN A 175 -21.47 -5.52 7.75
CA GLN A 175 -22.11 -4.32 7.21
C GLN A 175 -23.64 -4.37 7.33
N ALA A 176 -24.24 -5.54 7.04
CA ALA A 176 -25.68 -5.75 7.21
C ALA A 176 -26.10 -5.64 8.68
N GLN A 177 -25.28 -6.13 9.61
CA GLN A 177 -25.51 -6.00 11.05
C GLN A 177 -25.45 -4.53 11.50
N LYS A 178 -24.50 -3.74 10.97
CA LYS A 178 -24.39 -2.30 11.23
C LYS A 178 -25.63 -1.54 10.75
N ASN A 179 -26.06 -1.82 9.52
CA ASN A 179 -27.19 -1.14 8.87
C ASN A 179 -28.57 -1.58 9.42
N LEU A 180 -28.63 -2.56 10.33
CA LEU A 180 -29.87 -3.08 10.90
C LEU A 180 -30.69 -2.00 11.64
N LYS A 181 -30.02 -1.04 12.28
CA LYS A 181 -30.68 0.07 12.99
C LYS A 181 -30.93 1.30 12.11
N GLU A 182 -30.09 1.51 11.10
CA GLU A 182 -30.03 2.77 10.34
C GLU A 182 -30.80 2.70 9.01
N ASN A 183 -30.77 1.56 8.29
CA ASN A 183 -31.37 1.46 6.96
C ASN A 183 -31.80 0.01 6.58
N PRO A 184 -33.02 -0.42 6.94
CA PRO A 184 -33.49 -1.79 6.74
C PRO A 184 -33.57 -2.25 5.26
N LEU A 185 -33.77 -1.31 4.33
CA LEU A 185 -33.84 -1.61 2.89
C LEU A 185 -32.49 -2.08 2.34
N GLN A 186 -31.40 -1.52 2.85
CA GLN A 186 -30.04 -1.87 2.44
C GLN A 186 -29.61 -3.25 2.97
N VAL A 187 -30.13 -3.67 4.13
CA VAL A 187 -29.87 -5.00 4.72
C VAL A 187 -30.31 -6.13 3.78
N SER A 188 -31.47 -6.00 3.14
CA SER A 188 -31.97 -7.00 2.19
C SER A 188 -31.03 -7.17 0.99
N SER A 189 -30.53 -6.06 0.44
CA SER A 189 -29.56 -6.07 -0.66
C SER A 189 -28.24 -6.74 -0.25
N LEU A 190 -27.71 -6.43 0.93
CA LEU A 190 -26.48 -7.02 1.44
C LEU A 190 -26.64 -8.52 1.71
N LEU A 191 -27.79 -8.95 2.21
CA LEU A 191 -28.10 -10.38 2.40
C LEU A 191 -28.27 -11.13 1.08
N MET A 192 -28.79 -10.47 0.03
CA MET A 192 -28.80 -11.06 -1.32
C MET A 192 -27.39 -11.26 -1.86
N GLU A 193 -26.50 -10.28 -1.71
CA GLU A 193 -25.09 -10.41 -2.12
C GLU A 193 -24.36 -11.49 -1.29
N PHE A 194 -24.61 -11.56 0.02
CA PHE A 194 -24.11 -12.63 0.89
C PHE A 194 -24.57 -14.02 0.40
N ASN A 195 -25.86 -14.18 0.10
CA ASN A 195 -26.41 -15.45 -0.40
C ASN A 195 -25.92 -15.78 -1.83
N SER A 196 -25.47 -14.80 -2.59
CA SER A 196 -24.82 -15.03 -3.89
C SER A 196 -23.40 -15.60 -3.70
N LEU A 197 -22.63 -15.08 -2.74
CA LEU A 197 -21.29 -15.58 -2.42
C LEU A 197 -21.30 -16.94 -1.72
N LEU A 198 -22.22 -17.13 -0.77
CA LEU A 198 -22.44 -18.38 -0.05
C LEU A 198 -23.87 -18.88 -0.31
N PRO A 199 -24.12 -19.60 -1.41
CA PRO A 199 -25.45 -20.08 -1.76
C PRO A 199 -25.97 -21.07 -0.71
N HIS A 200 -27.02 -20.67 -0.01
CA HIS A 200 -27.71 -21.51 0.98
C HIS A 200 -28.80 -22.37 0.32
N ARG A 201 -29.04 -23.56 0.85
CA ARG A 201 -30.14 -24.43 0.39
C ARG A 201 -31.50 -23.84 0.77
N ASN A 202 -31.59 -23.37 2.01
CA ASN A 202 -32.77 -22.73 2.57
C ASN A 202 -32.36 -21.35 3.14
N PRO A 203 -32.46 -20.27 2.35
CA PRO A 203 -32.15 -18.93 2.84
C PRO A 203 -33.22 -18.47 3.85
N GLU A 204 -32.80 -18.25 5.09
CA GLU A 204 -33.61 -17.55 6.10
C GLU A 204 -33.59 -16.04 5.80
N ASN A 205 -34.76 -15.41 5.77
CA ASN A 205 -34.92 -13.97 5.49
C ASN A 205 -35.06 -13.10 6.74
N ASP A 206 -35.09 -13.70 7.93
CA ASP A 206 -35.41 -12.99 9.16
C ASP A 206 -34.13 -12.48 9.84
N ALA A 207 -33.78 -11.22 9.55
CA ALA A 207 -32.54 -10.56 9.97
C ALA A 207 -32.54 -10.22 11.47
N THR A 208 -32.47 -11.23 12.32
CA THR A 208 -32.35 -11.08 13.78
C THR A 208 -30.88 -11.10 14.23
N ALA A 209 -30.55 -10.55 15.40
CA ALA A 209 -29.19 -10.65 15.96
C ALA A 209 -28.69 -12.10 16.06
N LYS A 210 -29.60 -13.04 16.38
CA LYS A 210 -29.33 -14.49 16.43
C LYS A 210 -29.02 -15.07 15.05
N PHE A 211 -29.67 -14.57 14.00
CA PHE A 211 -29.38 -14.95 12.62
C PHE A 211 -27.94 -14.55 12.23
N PHE A 212 -27.54 -13.29 12.46
CA PHE A 212 -26.18 -12.85 12.12
C PHE A 212 -25.10 -13.63 12.88
N SER A 213 -25.31 -13.91 14.17
CA SER A 213 -24.40 -14.75 14.95
C SER A 213 -24.21 -16.12 14.30
N LYS A 214 -25.31 -16.83 14.00
CA LYS A 214 -25.25 -18.15 13.35
C LYS A 214 -24.54 -18.11 12.00
N LYS A 215 -24.73 -17.05 11.21
CA LYS A 215 -24.09 -16.89 9.90
C LYS A 215 -22.59 -16.58 10.02
N LEU A 216 -22.19 -15.79 11.02
CA LEU A 216 -20.77 -15.55 11.32
C LEU A 216 -20.08 -16.83 11.83
N ASP A 217 -20.74 -17.61 12.68
CA ASP A 217 -20.24 -18.91 13.14
C ASP A 217 -20.07 -19.89 11.96
N LEU A 218 -21.02 -19.87 11.02
CA LEU A 218 -20.93 -20.63 9.76
C LEU A 218 -19.74 -20.16 8.91
N CYS A 219 -19.53 -18.85 8.74
CA CYS A 219 -18.38 -18.32 8.02
C CYS A 219 -17.06 -18.77 8.66
N GLN A 220 -16.99 -18.78 10.00
CA GLN A 220 -15.85 -19.28 10.73
C GLN A 220 -15.63 -20.78 10.51
N LEU A 221 -16.69 -21.59 10.54
CA LEU A 221 -16.61 -23.03 10.24
C LEU A 221 -16.12 -23.28 8.80
N ILE A 222 -16.67 -22.57 7.81
CA ILE A 222 -16.24 -22.68 6.41
C ILE A 222 -14.76 -22.28 6.28
N ARG A 223 -14.34 -21.19 6.93
CA ARG A 223 -12.94 -20.75 6.96
C ARG A 223 -12.05 -21.82 7.58
N ASP A 224 -12.44 -22.39 8.71
CA ASP A 224 -11.69 -23.43 9.40
C ASP A 224 -11.49 -24.64 8.46
N VAL A 225 -12.55 -25.12 7.83
CA VAL A 225 -12.47 -26.26 6.90
C VAL A 225 -11.68 -25.92 5.63
N LEU A 226 -11.85 -24.73 5.05
CA LEU A 226 -11.08 -24.30 3.88
C LEU A 226 -9.59 -24.17 4.18
N THR A 227 -9.23 -23.57 5.32
CA THR A 227 -7.84 -23.42 5.77
C THR A 227 -7.19 -24.79 5.96
N VAL A 228 -7.91 -25.72 6.59
CA VAL A 228 -7.44 -27.10 6.78
C VAL A 228 -7.40 -27.85 5.44
N SER A 229 -8.32 -27.59 4.51
CA SER A 229 -8.35 -28.21 3.17
C SER A 229 -7.24 -27.70 2.26
N GLU A 230 -6.87 -26.43 2.35
CA GLU A 230 -5.73 -25.84 1.62
C GLU A 230 -4.41 -26.47 2.02
N MET A 231 -4.26 -26.84 3.30
CA MET A 231 -3.10 -27.62 3.75
C MET A 231 -3.01 -28.96 3.02
N THR A 232 -4.14 -29.54 2.61
CA THR A 232 -4.18 -30.77 1.82
C THR A 232 -4.28 -30.50 0.31
N LEU A 233 -3.86 -29.31 -0.17
CA LEU A 233 -3.91 -28.88 -1.57
C LEU A 233 -5.30 -28.89 -2.19
N ARG A 234 -6.35 -28.75 -1.37
CA ARG A 234 -7.75 -28.92 -1.79
C ARG A 234 -7.98 -30.26 -2.51
N ASN A 235 -7.18 -31.29 -2.17
CA ASN A 235 -7.39 -32.63 -2.67
C ASN A 235 -8.81 -33.08 -2.27
N PRO A 236 -9.66 -33.51 -3.22
CA PRO A 236 -11.04 -33.90 -2.92
C PRO A 236 -11.13 -35.13 -1.99
N SER A 237 -10.06 -35.92 -1.87
CA SER A 237 -10.00 -37.09 -0.99
C SER A 237 -8.62 -37.18 -0.32
N PRO A 238 -8.33 -36.32 0.68
CA PRO A 238 -7.06 -36.38 1.38
C PRO A 238 -6.98 -37.65 2.21
N SER A 239 -5.79 -38.23 2.33
CA SER A 239 -5.56 -39.40 3.19
C SER A 239 -5.83 -39.05 4.66
N CYS A 240 -6.18 -40.06 5.47
CA CYS A 240 -6.42 -39.87 6.90
C CYS A 240 -5.20 -39.22 7.61
N VAL A 241 -3.98 -39.59 7.22
CA VAL A 241 -2.74 -38.97 7.73
C VAL A 241 -2.64 -37.49 7.30
N GLY A 242 -3.01 -37.15 6.06
CA GLY A 242 -3.06 -35.77 5.59
C GLY A 242 -4.07 -34.93 6.38
N LYS A 243 -5.27 -35.48 6.59
CA LYS A 243 -6.32 -34.88 7.44
C LYS A 243 -5.86 -34.65 8.88
N TYR A 244 -5.16 -35.62 9.47
CA TYR A 244 -4.59 -35.51 10.82
C TYR A 244 -3.53 -34.40 10.90
N ARG A 245 -2.59 -34.34 9.94
CA ARG A 245 -1.55 -33.31 9.89
C ARG A 245 -2.13 -31.91 9.75
N ALA A 246 -3.20 -31.76 8.97
CA ALA A 246 -3.89 -30.50 8.80
C ALA A 246 -4.56 -29.99 10.10
N LEU A 247 -4.88 -30.86 11.06
CA LEU A 247 -5.36 -30.46 12.39
C LEU A 247 -4.28 -29.84 13.28
N ARG A 248 -2.99 -29.98 12.97
CA ARG A 248 -1.87 -29.37 13.73
C ARG A 248 -1.93 -29.58 15.25
N CYS A 249 -2.57 -30.66 15.67
CA CYS A 249 -2.83 -31.00 17.05
C CYS A 249 -2.42 -32.45 17.24
N ASN A 250 -1.49 -32.69 18.17
CA ASN A 250 -1.07 -34.05 18.46
C ASN A 250 -2.19 -34.73 19.24
N VAL A 251 -2.69 -35.85 18.73
CA VAL A 251 -3.79 -36.61 19.34
C VAL A 251 -3.31 -38.01 19.66
N GLU A 252 -3.41 -38.40 20.93
CA GLU A 252 -3.03 -39.73 21.41
C GLU A 252 -4.19 -40.35 22.18
N THR A 253 -4.43 -41.65 22.03
CA THR A 253 -5.43 -42.35 22.85
C THR A 253 -4.94 -42.53 24.28
N VAL A 254 -5.82 -42.29 25.24
CA VAL A 254 -5.56 -42.57 26.66
C VAL A 254 -6.15 -43.94 26.99
N PRO A 255 -5.32 -44.94 27.39
CA PRO A 255 -5.83 -46.27 27.68
C PRO A 255 -6.87 -46.25 28.82
N PRO A 256 -8.03 -46.93 28.70
CA PRO A 256 -9.09 -46.93 29.72
C PRO A 256 -8.65 -47.36 31.12
N GLY A 257 -7.62 -48.23 31.21
CA GLY A 257 -7.07 -48.70 32.48
C GLY A 257 -6.04 -47.76 33.14
N SER A 258 -5.65 -46.66 32.48
CA SER A 258 -4.60 -45.76 32.99
C SER A 258 -5.10 -44.87 34.13
N SER A 259 -4.20 -44.47 35.04
CA SER A 259 -4.53 -43.50 36.11
C SER A 259 -5.00 -42.16 35.54
N GLU A 260 -4.49 -41.77 34.37
CA GLU A 260 -4.91 -40.57 33.64
C GLU A 260 -6.37 -40.65 33.19
N PHE A 261 -6.80 -41.78 32.62
CA PHE A 261 -8.20 -41.99 32.24
C PHE A 261 -9.14 -41.91 33.44
N HIS A 262 -8.75 -42.50 34.57
CA HIS A 262 -9.54 -42.44 35.81
C HIS A 262 -9.62 -41.01 36.35
N ASN A 263 -8.52 -40.24 36.28
CA ASN A 263 -8.51 -38.84 36.71
C ASN A 263 -9.46 -37.99 35.85
N VAL A 264 -9.41 -38.14 34.52
CA VAL A 264 -10.33 -37.41 33.62
C VAL A 264 -11.77 -37.83 33.85
N THR A 265 -12.03 -39.13 34.00
CA THR A 265 -13.37 -39.66 34.31
C THR A 265 -13.88 -39.15 35.66
N SER A 266 -12.99 -38.98 36.65
CA SER A 266 -13.34 -38.45 37.97
C SER A 266 -13.77 -36.98 37.93
N LEU A 267 -13.27 -36.20 36.98
CA LEU A 267 -13.72 -34.81 36.75
C LEU A 267 -15.14 -34.76 36.17
N LEU A 268 -15.60 -35.84 35.55
CA LEU A 268 -16.88 -35.94 34.84
C LEU A 268 -17.91 -36.75 35.62
N GLN A 269 -17.82 -36.86 36.95
CA GLN A 269 -18.64 -37.73 37.83
C GLN A 269 -20.15 -37.41 37.81
N ASP A 270 -20.82 -37.71 36.69
CA ASP A 270 -22.27 -37.75 36.53
C ASP A 270 -22.68 -39.15 36.06
N ARG A 271 -23.68 -39.73 36.71
CA ARG A 271 -24.21 -41.08 36.41
C ARG A 271 -24.83 -41.19 35.02
N LYS A 272 -25.10 -40.06 34.36
CA LYS A 272 -25.73 -39.99 33.04
C LYS A 272 -24.75 -40.16 31.87
N LEU A 273 -23.44 -40.09 32.12
CA LEU A 273 -22.43 -40.12 31.06
C LEU A 273 -21.84 -41.52 30.90
N GLN A 274 -21.81 -42.01 29.66
CA GLN A 274 -21.05 -43.19 29.27
C GLN A 274 -19.83 -42.74 28.47
N ILE A 275 -18.67 -42.70 29.10
CA ILE A 275 -17.41 -42.33 28.44
C ILE A 275 -16.96 -43.47 27.54
N GLN A 276 -16.77 -43.19 26.25
CA GLN A 276 -16.37 -44.17 25.25
C GLN A 276 -14.85 -44.17 25.07
N GLN A 277 -14.25 -42.98 24.90
CA GLN A 277 -12.81 -42.83 24.67
C GLN A 277 -12.32 -41.46 25.17
N VAL A 278 -11.09 -41.42 25.67
CA VAL A 278 -10.40 -40.18 26.04
C VAL A 278 -9.17 -40.03 25.17
N PHE A 279 -9.06 -38.89 24.50
CA PHE A 279 -7.90 -38.54 23.68
C PHE A 279 -7.12 -37.42 24.36
N ARG A 280 -5.82 -37.64 24.55
CA ARG A 280 -4.89 -36.59 24.95
C ARG A 280 -4.62 -35.72 23.74
N VAL A 281 -4.87 -34.42 23.86
CA VAL A 281 -4.63 -33.44 22.81
C VAL A 281 -3.57 -32.45 23.25
N ASN A 282 -2.66 -32.12 22.35
CA ASN A 282 -1.61 -31.15 22.61
C ASN A 282 -1.34 -30.33 21.36
N ARG A 283 -1.52 -29.02 21.46
CA ARG A 283 -1.19 -28.08 20.38
C ARG A 283 0.18 -27.46 20.64
N PRO A 284 1.18 -27.68 19.75
CA PRO A 284 2.52 -27.15 19.92
C PRO A 284 2.56 -25.62 20.09
N VAL A 285 1.64 -24.90 19.43
CA VAL A 285 1.54 -23.43 19.43
C VAL A 285 1.11 -22.88 20.79
N GLU A 286 0.33 -23.63 21.59
CA GLU A 286 -0.16 -23.19 22.91
C GLU A 286 0.90 -23.35 24.01
N LEU A 287 1.85 -24.28 23.87
CA LEU A 287 2.87 -24.55 24.89
C LEU A 287 3.70 -23.32 25.29
N PRO A 288 4.21 -22.48 24.36
CA PRO A 288 4.99 -21.30 24.72
C PRO A 288 4.15 -20.07 25.07
N THR A 289 2.87 -20.00 24.66
CA THR A 289 2.00 -18.85 24.93
C THR A 289 1.17 -19.01 26.19
N PHE A 290 0.95 -20.23 26.66
CA PHE A 290 0.13 -20.52 27.84
C PHE A 290 0.66 -19.83 29.11
N GLN A 291 -0.15 -18.92 29.66
CA GLN A 291 0.16 -18.05 30.79
C GLN A 291 0.02 -18.74 32.15
N ALA A 292 0.73 -19.86 32.35
CA ALA A 292 0.66 -20.64 33.59
C ALA A 292 1.13 -19.86 34.83
N GLU A 293 2.02 -18.87 34.64
CA GLU A 293 2.61 -18.03 35.70
C GLU A 293 1.62 -17.09 36.39
N ILE A 294 0.47 -16.79 35.79
CA ILE A 294 -0.59 -16.01 36.43
C ILE A 294 -1.17 -16.79 37.64
N GLY A 295 -1.00 -18.11 37.69
CA GLY A 295 -1.43 -18.96 38.80
C GLY A 295 -2.93 -19.29 38.73
N ASN A 296 -3.42 -20.05 39.73
CA ASN A 296 -4.79 -20.57 39.77
C ASN A 296 -5.18 -21.33 38.48
N VAL A 297 -4.30 -22.24 38.04
CA VAL A 297 -4.55 -23.08 36.87
C VAL A 297 -5.50 -24.21 37.27
N LYS A 298 -6.69 -24.25 36.66
CA LYS A 298 -7.69 -25.30 36.88
C LYS A 298 -7.94 -26.08 35.60
N SER A 299 -8.18 -27.40 35.71
CA SER A 299 -8.72 -28.18 34.60
C SER A 299 -10.23 -28.01 34.56
N LEU A 300 -10.74 -27.32 33.54
CA LEU A 300 -12.16 -26.99 33.37
C LEU A 300 -12.70 -27.55 32.06
N LEU A 301 -14.02 -27.63 31.98
CA LEU A 301 -14.75 -28.24 30.88
C LEU A 301 -15.23 -27.18 29.88
N HIS A 302 -15.20 -27.53 28.60
CA HIS A 302 -15.78 -26.76 27.49
C HIS A 302 -16.45 -27.70 26.49
N SER A 303 -17.63 -27.35 25.99
CA SER A 303 -18.37 -28.15 25.02
C SER A 303 -18.73 -27.34 23.79
N SER A 304 -18.73 -28.00 22.64
CA SER A 304 -19.20 -27.43 21.38
C SER A 304 -19.83 -28.53 20.51
N SER A 305 -20.45 -28.12 19.40
CA SER A 305 -20.92 -29.04 18.37
C SER A 305 -19.75 -29.84 17.79
N PRO A 306 -19.89 -31.15 17.51
CA PRO A 306 -18.82 -31.96 16.92
C PRO A 306 -18.25 -31.39 15.60
N SER A 307 -19.08 -30.71 14.79
CA SER A 307 -18.65 -30.03 13.55
C SER A 307 -17.58 -28.95 13.78
N ASN A 308 -17.53 -28.33 14.97
CA ASN A 308 -16.59 -27.26 15.29
C ASN A 308 -15.20 -27.77 15.70
N PHE A 309 -15.06 -29.06 16.01
CA PHE A 309 -13.82 -29.62 16.56
C PHE A 309 -12.67 -29.64 15.55
N VAL A 310 -12.95 -29.66 14.22
CA VAL A 310 -11.93 -29.46 13.19
C VAL A 310 -11.26 -28.08 13.36
N GLY A 311 -12.07 -27.04 13.57
CA GLY A 311 -11.61 -25.69 13.87
C GLY A 311 -10.89 -25.63 15.21
N ILE A 312 -11.51 -26.10 16.28
CA ILE A 312 -10.94 -26.00 17.63
C ILE A 312 -9.58 -26.72 17.74
N LEU A 313 -9.43 -27.92 17.16
CA LEU A 313 -8.16 -28.63 17.19
C LEU A 313 -7.10 -27.95 16.30
N SER A 314 -7.48 -27.40 15.14
CA SER A 314 -6.56 -26.73 14.21
C SER A 314 -6.11 -25.33 14.64
N ARG A 315 -7.03 -24.47 15.10
CA ARG A 315 -6.73 -23.07 15.47
C ARG A 315 -6.82 -22.77 16.96
N GLY A 316 -7.50 -23.59 17.75
CA GLY A 316 -7.72 -23.37 19.19
C GLY A 316 -9.06 -22.69 19.47
N LEU A 317 -9.37 -22.51 20.75
CA LEU A 317 -10.53 -21.72 21.16
C LEU A 317 -10.27 -20.25 20.85
N LEU A 318 -11.21 -19.61 20.15
CA LEU A 318 -11.15 -18.19 19.84
C LEU A 318 -12.01 -17.41 20.82
N LEU A 319 -11.61 -16.17 21.08
CA LEU A 319 -12.54 -15.20 21.64
C LEU A 319 -13.71 -15.02 20.66
N PRO A 320 -14.94 -14.85 21.17
CA PRO A 320 -16.04 -14.39 20.35
C PRO A 320 -15.58 -13.13 19.61
N ARG A 321 -15.65 -13.12 18.27
CA ARG A 321 -15.32 -11.93 17.50
C ARG A 321 -16.32 -10.83 17.90
N ALA A 322 -15.86 -9.88 18.69
CA ALA A 322 -16.54 -8.61 18.85
C ALA A 322 -16.55 -7.98 17.47
N ALA A 323 -17.69 -8.03 16.76
CA ALA A 323 -17.96 -7.05 15.74
C ALA A 323 -17.76 -5.71 16.44
N VAL A 324 -16.67 -5.06 16.05
CA VAL A 324 -15.99 -3.95 16.69
C VAL A 324 -16.96 -3.01 17.43
N GLU A 325 -16.65 -2.69 18.69
CA GLU A 325 -17.36 -1.74 19.57
C GLU A 325 -17.48 -0.29 19.02
N HIS A 326 -17.29 -0.05 17.72
CA HIS A 326 -17.38 1.30 17.16
C HIS A 326 -18.81 1.80 16.93
N HIS A 327 -19.85 0.94 16.95
CA HIS A 327 -21.18 1.34 16.44
C HIS A 327 -22.41 1.03 17.35
N GLY A 328 -22.22 0.78 18.65
CA GLY A 328 -23.33 0.87 19.62
C GLY A 328 -24.48 -0.14 19.44
N ILE A 329 -24.19 -1.38 19.00
CA ILE A 329 -25.17 -2.48 18.93
C ILE A 329 -24.78 -3.58 19.92
N GLN A 330 -25.66 -3.86 20.89
CA GLN A 330 -25.49 -4.98 21.84
C GLN A 330 -25.85 -6.31 21.15
N ARG A 331 -24.91 -7.27 21.15
CA ARG A 331 -25.17 -8.67 20.80
C ARG A 331 -26.00 -9.35 21.91
N THR A 332 -26.80 -10.37 21.54
CA THR A 332 -27.60 -11.18 22.47
C THR A 332 -27.00 -12.55 22.78
N ASP A 333 -25.85 -12.89 22.21
CA ASP A 333 -25.10 -14.15 22.41
C ASP A 333 -23.76 -13.94 23.11
N VAL A 334 -23.50 -12.71 23.57
CA VAL A 334 -22.49 -12.51 24.58
C VAL A 334 -22.92 -13.38 25.75
N GLY A 335 -22.10 -14.37 26.12
CA GLY A 335 -22.42 -15.21 27.25
C GLY A 335 -22.67 -14.35 28.50
N ASN A 336 -23.10 -14.98 29.59
CA ASN A 336 -23.55 -14.26 30.78
C ASN A 336 -22.54 -13.24 31.35
N LEU A 337 -21.28 -13.25 30.92
CA LEU A 337 -20.16 -12.45 31.39
C LEU A 337 -19.32 -11.83 30.27
N GLY A 338 -19.91 -11.47 29.14
CA GLY A 338 -19.17 -10.73 28.12
C GLY A 338 -18.49 -11.58 27.04
N SER A 339 -17.65 -10.95 26.23
CA SER A 339 -16.97 -11.52 25.05
C SER A 339 -15.70 -12.30 25.42
N GLY A 340 -15.82 -13.27 26.32
CA GLY A 340 -14.72 -14.15 26.72
C GLY A 340 -14.89 -15.60 26.28
N ILE A 341 -13.93 -16.46 26.64
CA ILE A 341 -13.98 -17.91 26.46
C ILE A 341 -14.53 -18.55 27.75
N TYR A 342 -15.60 -19.32 27.60
CA TYR A 342 -16.38 -19.87 28.71
C TYR A 342 -15.97 -21.28 29.08
N PHE A 343 -15.84 -21.52 30.38
CA PHE A 343 -15.50 -22.79 30.99
C PHE A 343 -16.39 -23.05 32.21
N THR A 344 -16.56 -24.30 32.59
CA THR A 344 -17.32 -24.70 33.78
C THR A 344 -16.70 -25.93 34.43
N ASP A 345 -17.01 -26.19 35.69
CA ASP A 345 -16.74 -27.45 36.37
C ASP A 345 -17.98 -28.37 36.42
N ALA A 346 -19.13 -27.92 35.89
CA ALA A 346 -20.39 -28.65 35.92
C ALA A 346 -20.71 -29.32 34.56
N VAL A 347 -20.97 -30.64 34.59
CA VAL A 347 -21.34 -31.38 33.38
C VAL A 347 -22.74 -30.97 32.87
N SER A 348 -23.67 -30.61 33.76
CA SER A 348 -25.00 -30.09 33.41
C SER A 348 -24.93 -28.93 32.42
N THR A 349 -24.00 -28.01 32.63
CA THR A 349 -23.79 -26.87 31.73
C THR A 349 -23.11 -27.29 30.43
N CYS A 350 -22.17 -28.24 30.47
CA CYS A 350 -21.54 -28.80 29.27
C CYS A 350 -22.53 -29.48 28.32
N LEU A 351 -23.54 -30.18 28.85
CA LEU A 351 -24.55 -30.88 28.06
C LEU A 351 -25.47 -29.93 27.28
N LYS A 352 -25.60 -28.66 27.69
CA LYS A 352 -26.37 -27.64 26.97
C LYS A 352 -25.76 -27.28 25.61
N TYR A 353 -24.44 -27.49 25.45
CA TYR A 353 -23.68 -27.07 24.27
C TYR A 353 -23.04 -28.23 23.48
N SER A 354 -23.14 -29.46 23.99
CA SER A 354 -22.66 -30.66 23.30
C SER A 354 -23.82 -31.33 22.57
N ASN A 355 -23.82 -31.35 21.24
CA ASN A 355 -24.81 -32.04 20.42
C ASN A 355 -24.31 -33.45 20.05
N PRO A 356 -25.21 -34.45 19.89
CA PRO A 356 -24.81 -35.76 19.38
C PRO A 356 -24.40 -35.62 17.90
N SER A 357 -23.32 -36.29 17.51
CA SER A 357 -22.84 -36.34 16.13
C SER A 357 -23.91 -36.97 15.23
N GLU A 358 -24.14 -36.35 14.08
CA GLU A 358 -25.01 -36.93 13.06
C GLU A 358 -24.42 -38.21 12.46
N THR A 359 -23.10 -38.37 12.52
CA THR A 359 -22.34 -39.47 11.93
C THR A 359 -22.39 -40.74 12.79
N ASP A 360 -21.97 -40.68 14.06
CA ASP A 360 -21.85 -41.87 14.92
C ASP A 360 -22.72 -41.84 16.20
N GLY A 361 -23.43 -40.73 16.43
CA GLY A 361 -24.28 -40.53 17.61
C GLY A 361 -23.53 -40.17 18.90
N SER A 362 -22.19 -40.09 18.86
CA SER A 362 -21.38 -39.72 20.02
C SER A 362 -21.35 -38.21 20.25
N ARG A 363 -21.05 -37.79 21.48
CA ARG A 363 -20.86 -36.40 21.89
C ARG A 363 -19.39 -36.15 22.20
N LEU A 364 -18.95 -34.92 21.96
CA LEU A 364 -17.58 -34.48 22.25
C LEU A 364 -17.57 -33.38 23.31
N LEU A 365 -16.55 -33.44 24.18
CA LEU A 365 -16.26 -32.46 25.23
C LEU A 365 -14.75 -32.23 25.34
N LEU A 366 -14.36 -31.02 25.71
CA LEU A 366 -12.98 -30.62 25.95
C LEU A 366 -12.72 -30.46 27.44
N VAL A 367 -11.55 -30.94 27.87
CA VAL A 367 -10.95 -30.57 29.14
C VAL A 367 -9.74 -29.70 28.84
N CYS A 368 -9.72 -28.50 29.40
CA CYS A 368 -8.68 -27.49 29.19
C CYS A 368 -8.03 -27.12 30.51
N ASP A 369 -6.73 -26.92 30.51
CA ASP A 369 -6.05 -26.21 31.61
C ASP A 369 -6.25 -24.71 31.39
N VAL A 370 -6.87 -24.03 32.36
CA VAL A 370 -7.24 -22.62 32.29
C VAL A 370 -6.54 -21.86 33.41
N ALA A 371 -5.68 -20.91 33.04
CA ALA A 371 -4.97 -20.03 33.95
C ALA A 371 -5.87 -18.85 34.37
N LEU A 372 -6.62 -19.05 35.45
CA LEU A 372 -7.62 -18.08 35.91
C LEU A 372 -7.00 -16.87 36.61
N GLY A 373 -5.81 -17.02 37.20
CA GLY A 373 -5.19 -15.97 37.99
C GLY A 373 -6.08 -15.48 39.12
N ARG A 374 -6.14 -14.15 39.28
CA ARG A 374 -7.05 -13.50 40.23
C ARG A 374 -8.45 -13.37 39.61
N CYS A 375 -9.40 -14.14 40.13
CA CYS A 375 -10.78 -14.15 39.64
C CYS A 375 -11.64 -13.06 40.28
N SER A 376 -12.41 -12.34 39.47
CA SER A 376 -13.48 -11.46 39.95
C SER A 376 -14.77 -12.26 40.10
N ASN A 377 -15.20 -12.48 41.34
CA ASN A 377 -16.43 -13.20 41.62
C ASN A 377 -17.65 -12.29 41.43
N VAL A 378 -18.60 -12.72 40.61
CA VAL A 378 -19.83 -11.99 40.31
C VAL A 378 -21.04 -12.89 40.47
N TYR A 379 -22.16 -12.29 40.89
CA TYR A 379 -23.43 -12.99 41.16
C TYR A 379 -24.56 -12.54 40.23
N LYS A 380 -24.28 -11.54 39.38
CA LYS A 380 -25.18 -11.03 38.35
C LYS A 380 -24.50 -11.13 36.99
N ARG A 381 -25.29 -11.30 35.95
CA ARG A 381 -24.82 -11.36 34.57
C ARG A 381 -24.38 -9.96 34.12
N ASP A 382 -23.29 -9.90 33.39
CA ASP A 382 -22.78 -8.69 32.76
C ASP A 382 -22.31 -9.00 31.34
N VAL A 383 -23.21 -8.78 30.39
CA VAL A 383 -22.98 -9.00 28.96
C VAL A 383 -22.12 -7.91 28.32
N THR A 384 -21.72 -6.86 29.06
CA THR A 384 -20.93 -5.74 28.50
C THR A 384 -19.43 -5.92 28.61
N LEU A 385 -18.96 -6.95 29.33
CA LEU A 385 -17.55 -7.18 29.56
C LEU A 385 -16.82 -7.57 28.25
N THR A 386 -15.78 -6.82 27.89
CA THR A 386 -14.84 -7.19 26.82
C THR A 386 -13.46 -7.57 27.33
N ARG A 387 -13.22 -7.38 28.63
CA ARG A 387 -11.99 -7.73 29.35
C ARG A 387 -12.30 -8.02 30.82
N ALA A 388 -11.37 -8.67 31.52
CA ALA A 388 -11.47 -8.83 32.97
C ALA A 388 -11.42 -7.45 33.68
N PRO A 389 -12.14 -7.26 34.81
CA PRO A 389 -12.08 -6.04 35.61
C PRO A 389 -10.65 -5.69 36.07
N GLU A 390 -10.39 -4.41 36.31
CA GLU A 390 -9.06 -3.96 36.75
C GLU A 390 -8.55 -4.75 37.96
N GLY A 391 -7.29 -5.19 37.89
CA GLY A 391 -6.65 -6.01 38.91
C GLY A 391 -7.03 -7.50 38.90
N HIS A 392 -7.87 -7.96 37.97
CA HIS A 392 -8.27 -9.36 37.81
C HIS A 392 -7.84 -9.92 36.45
N SER A 393 -7.66 -11.24 36.37
CA SER A 393 -7.24 -11.95 35.16
C SER A 393 -8.38 -12.76 34.52
N SER A 394 -9.43 -13.05 35.29
CA SER A 394 -10.62 -13.77 34.84
C SER A 394 -11.86 -13.34 35.63
N VAL A 395 -13.04 -13.73 35.15
CA VAL A 395 -14.31 -13.51 35.85
C VAL A 395 -14.92 -14.86 36.20
N HIS A 396 -15.49 -14.98 37.41
CA HIS A 396 -16.16 -16.17 37.91
C HIS A 396 -17.60 -15.82 38.26
N GLY A 397 -18.53 -16.29 37.44
CA GLY A 397 -19.97 -16.29 37.73
C GLY A 397 -20.26 -17.36 38.76
N VAL A 398 -20.50 -16.93 40.00
CA VAL A 398 -20.63 -17.83 41.14
C VAL A 398 -22.03 -18.41 41.19
N ARG A 399 -22.15 -19.73 41.30
CA ARG A 399 -23.43 -20.43 41.45
C ARG A 399 -24.26 -19.92 42.63
N GLY A 400 -25.59 -19.87 42.46
CA GLY A 400 -26.54 -19.54 43.54
C GLY A 400 -26.52 -20.54 44.69
N GLY A 401 -26.32 -20.05 45.91
CA GLY A 401 -26.35 -20.83 47.15
C GLY A 401 -27.61 -20.58 47.98
N ARG A 402 -27.80 -21.34 49.07
CA ARG A 402 -28.96 -21.15 49.98
C ARG A 402 -29.00 -19.77 50.66
N SER A 403 -27.85 -19.11 50.79
CA SER A 403 -27.69 -17.82 51.50
C SER A 403 -27.34 -16.63 50.59
N THR A 404 -27.01 -16.88 49.32
CA THR A 404 -26.57 -15.85 48.37
C THR A 404 -27.26 -16.07 47.02
N PRO A 405 -28.23 -15.21 46.64
CA PRO A 405 -28.90 -15.31 45.35
C PRO A 405 -27.90 -14.99 44.23
N SER A 406 -27.94 -15.79 43.16
CA SER A 406 -27.13 -15.60 41.97
C SER A 406 -27.97 -15.85 40.72
N GLU A 407 -27.64 -15.15 39.65
CA GLU A 407 -28.21 -15.35 38.32
C GLU A 407 -27.58 -16.53 37.56
N PHE A 408 -26.59 -17.20 38.15
CA PHE A 408 -25.87 -18.35 37.58
C PHE A 408 -26.38 -19.68 38.18
N GLU A 409 -26.79 -20.61 37.30
CA GLU A 409 -27.26 -21.95 37.69
C GLU A 409 -26.12 -22.86 38.16
N ASP A 410 -25.00 -22.79 37.46
CA ASP A 410 -23.73 -23.47 37.74
C ASP A 410 -22.58 -22.44 37.73
N ASP A 411 -21.40 -22.82 38.23
CA ASP A 411 -20.23 -21.96 38.17
C ASP A 411 -19.73 -21.80 36.72
N GLU A 412 -19.58 -20.54 36.28
CA GLU A 412 -19.07 -20.18 34.96
C GLU A 412 -17.77 -19.38 35.10
N TYR A 413 -16.69 -19.86 34.49
CA TYR A 413 -15.39 -19.22 34.49
C TYR A 413 -15.09 -18.66 33.10
N VAL A 414 -14.72 -17.38 33.03
CA VAL A 414 -14.50 -16.68 31.76
C VAL A 414 -13.14 -16.01 31.73
N VAL A 415 -12.39 -16.30 30.67
CA VAL A 415 -11.09 -15.67 30.36
C VAL A 415 -11.20 -14.85 29.08
N TYR A 416 -10.44 -13.75 29.00
CA TYR A 416 -10.50 -12.80 27.88
C TYR A 416 -9.22 -12.80 27.05
N SER A 417 -8.40 -13.84 27.20
CA SER A 417 -7.20 -14.08 26.41
C SER A 417 -7.11 -15.56 26.04
N PRO A 418 -6.89 -15.92 24.75
CA PRO A 418 -6.62 -17.30 24.34
C PRO A 418 -5.37 -17.88 25.00
N ASP A 419 -4.40 -17.03 25.35
CA ASP A 419 -3.15 -17.43 26.00
C ASP A 419 -3.35 -17.94 27.44
N GLN A 420 -4.54 -17.75 28.03
CA GLN A 420 -4.90 -18.33 29.33
C GLN A 420 -5.46 -19.76 29.22
N VAL A 421 -5.52 -20.32 28.01
CA VAL A 421 -6.17 -21.61 27.74
C VAL A 421 -5.18 -22.57 27.09
N LYS A 422 -5.16 -23.81 27.57
CA LYS A 422 -4.44 -24.91 26.95
C LYS A 422 -5.32 -26.14 26.83
N LEU A 423 -5.49 -26.64 25.60
CA LEU A 423 -6.24 -27.86 25.33
C LEU A 423 -5.48 -29.07 25.89
N LYS A 424 -6.19 -29.98 26.57
CA LYS A 424 -5.58 -31.13 27.26
C LYS A 424 -6.20 -32.47 26.89
N TYR A 425 -7.53 -32.57 26.92
CA TYR A 425 -8.23 -33.78 26.51
C TYR A 425 -9.45 -33.48 25.63
N VAL A 426 -9.71 -34.37 24.68
CA VAL A 426 -11.01 -34.54 24.02
C VAL A 426 -11.64 -35.81 24.57
N VAL A 427 -12.85 -35.71 25.09
CA VAL A 427 -13.61 -36.82 25.65
C VAL A 427 -14.78 -37.13 24.74
N GLN A 428 -14.84 -38.37 24.26
CA GLN A 428 -15.96 -38.91 23.49
C GLN A 428 -16.88 -39.69 24.43
N PHE A 429 -18.17 -39.34 24.46
CA PHE A 429 -19.13 -39.92 25.39
C PHE A 429 -20.54 -39.99 24.78
N SER A 430 -21.45 -40.69 25.46
CA SER A 430 -22.89 -40.72 25.14
C SER A 430 -23.73 -40.56 26.41
N ILE A 431 -24.97 -40.11 26.27
CA ILE A 431 -25.94 -40.07 27.37
C ILE A 431 -27.12 -41.01 27.10
N GLU A 432 -27.87 -41.34 28.14
CA GLU A 432 -29.09 -42.14 28.04
C GLU A 432 -30.11 -41.45 27.11
N GLY A 433 -30.43 -42.09 25.98
CA GLY A 433 -31.29 -41.55 24.91
C GLY A 433 -30.57 -41.27 23.59
N ASP A 434 -29.24 -41.19 23.57
CA ASP A 434 -28.48 -41.09 22.33
C ASP A 434 -28.51 -42.43 21.57
N GLN A 435 -28.71 -42.36 20.25
CA GLN A 435 -28.78 -43.53 19.35
C GLN A 435 -27.39 -43.75 18.73
N PRO A 436 -26.64 -44.81 19.11
CA PRO A 436 -25.36 -45.09 18.49
C PRO A 436 -25.55 -45.50 17.02
N LYS A 437 -24.76 -44.90 16.12
CA LYS A 437 -24.75 -45.24 14.69
C LYS A 437 -23.42 -45.92 14.35
N ASP A 438 -23.47 -46.93 13.50
CA ASP A 438 -22.24 -47.61 13.06
C ASP A 438 -21.47 -46.71 12.09
N PHE A 439 -20.19 -46.49 12.37
CA PHE A 439 -19.30 -45.65 11.58
C PHE A 439 -17.91 -46.30 11.51
N SER A 440 -17.62 -46.96 10.39
CA SER A 440 -16.36 -47.67 10.16
C SER A 440 -15.68 -47.14 8.88
N PRO A 441 -15.00 -45.98 8.94
CA PRO A 441 -14.33 -45.41 7.78
C PRO A 441 -13.12 -46.27 7.37
N ALA A 442 -12.80 -46.29 6.08
CA ALA A 442 -11.57 -46.89 5.58
C ALA A 442 -10.37 -46.00 5.97
N ILE A 443 -9.57 -46.44 6.95
CA ILE A 443 -8.43 -45.65 7.47
C ILE A 443 -7.14 -46.19 6.86
N ASN A 444 -6.55 -45.41 5.96
CA ASN A 444 -5.16 -45.62 5.56
C ASN A 444 -4.23 -45.03 6.62
N THR A 445 -3.62 -45.90 7.43
CA THR A 445 -2.75 -45.52 8.56
C THR A 445 -1.34 -45.13 8.16
N SER A 446 -0.99 -45.11 6.87
CA SER A 446 0.35 -44.74 6.36
C SER A 446 0.28 -43.65 5.28
N ALA A 447 1.31 -42.80 5.22
CA ALA A 447 1.43 -41.76 4.20
C ALA A 447 1.83 -42.36 2.83
N GLU A 448 1.08 -42.04 1.76
CA GLU A 448 1.45 -42.44 0.40
C GLU A 448 2.77 -41.77 -0.04
N THR A 449 3.76 -42.57 -0.42
CA THR A 449 4.95 -42.10 -1.14
C THR A 449 4.59 -41.72 -2.57
N THR A 450 4.38 -40.42 -2.82
CA THR A 450 4.29 -39.92 -4.19
C THR A 450 5.70 -39.90 -4.79
N LYS A 451 5.92 -40.65 -5.88
CA LYS A 451 7.15 -40.54 -6.69
C LYS A 451 7.29 -39.10 -7.20
N PRO A 452 8.50 -38.53 -7.23
CA PRO A 452 8.72 -37.23 -7.84
C PRO A 452 8.32 -37.29 -9.33
N PRO A 453 7.72 -36.23 -9.89
CA PRO A 453 7.51 -36.16 -11.32
C PRO A 453 8.87 -36.28 -12.01
N SER A 454 8.95 -37.21 -12.98
CA SER A 454 10.13 -37.42 -13.81
C SER A 454 10.61 -36.12 -14.42
N ASP A 455 11.91 -35.88 -14.31
CA ASP A 455 12.65 -34.76 -14.90
C ASP A 455 12.13 -34.44 -16.30
N ARG A 456 11.41 -33.32 -16.42
CA ARG A 456 11.33 -32.59 -17.68
C ARG A 456 12.46 -31.58 -17.62
N GLU A 457 13.31 -31.59 -18.65
CA GLU A 457 14.40 -30.64 -18.83
C GLU A 457 13.88 -29.22 -18.60
N VAL A 458 14.57 -28.51 -17.71
CA VAL A 458 14.21 -27.16 -17.30
C VAL A 458 14.75 -26.21 -18.36
N ASP A 459 13.91 -25.85 -19.34
CA ASP A 459 14.24 -24.76 -20.26
C ASP A 459 14.51 -23.48 -19.48
N GLY A 460 15.61 -22.81 -19.83
CA GLY A 460 16.14 -21.64 -19.15
C GLY A 460 15.15 -20.47 -19.08
N VAL A 461 15.34 -19.59 -18.09
CA VAL A 461 14.62 -18.30 -18.05
C VAL A 461 15.01 -17.38 -19.18
N GLU A 462 16.20 -17.61 -19.70
CA GLU A 462 16.84 -16.80 -20.72
C GLU A 462 16.20 -17.04 -22.11
N ASP A 463 15.39 -18.10 -22.28
CA ASP A 463 14.69 -18.45 -23.54
C ASP A 463 13.18 -18.18 -23.52
N VAL A 464 12.64 -17.50 -22.50
CA VAL A 464 11.24 -17.05 -22.56
C VAL A 464 11.16 -15.82 -23.43
N LYS A 465 10.84 -16.02 -24.71
CA LYS A 465 10.38 -14.95 -25.61
C LYS A 465 9.30 -14.14 -24.90
N ASN A 466 9.30 -12.83 -25.11
CA ASN A 466 8.27 -11.99 -24.57
C ASN A 466 6.93 -12.49 -25.18
N PRO A 467 5.87 -12.83 -24.42
CA PRO A 467 4.58 -13.15 -24.99
C PRO A 467 3.99 -11.95 -25.73
N LEU A 468 4.50 -10.72 -25.53
CA LEU A 468 4.23 -9.59 -26.45
C LEU A 468 4.90 -9.75 -27.82
N ASP A 469 5.94 -10.58 -27.95
CA ASP A 469 6.46 -11.04 -29.26
C ASP A 469 5.51 -12.07 -29.88
N ASP A 470 4.60 -12.64 -29.07
CA ASP A 470 3.64 -13.66 -29.41
C ASP A 470 2.16 -13.26 -29.01
N VAL A 471 1.60 -12.05 -29.23
CA VAL A 471 0.15 -11.53 -29.23
C VAL A 471 -0.46 -10.89 -30.55
N THR A 472 -1.43 -11.49 -31.26
CA THR A 472 -1.79 -11.01 -32.63
C THR A 472 -2.75 -9.87 -32.50
N ALA A 473 -2.29 -8.67 -32.84
CA ALA A 473 -3.02 -7.48 -32.53
C ALA A 473 -3.33 -6.64 -33.76
N GLY A 474 -4.21 -5.67 -33.56
CA GLY A 474 -5.08 -5.22 -34.65
C GLY A 474 -6.35 -6.05 -34.74
N LEU A 475 -7.13 -5.78 -35.77
CA LEU A 475 -8.47 -6.32 -35.94
C LEU A 475 -8.42 -7.72 -36.59
N LEU A 476 -8.88 -8.75 -35.87
CA LEU A 476 -8.91 -10.16 -36.30
C LEU A 476 -10.34 -10.56 -36.66
N ASP A 477 -10.59 -11.22 -37.79
CA ASP A 477 -11.92 -11.76 -38.09
C ASP A 477 -12.27 -13.00 -37.23
N SER A 478 -13.48 -13.55 -37.41
CA SER A 478 -13.98 -14.72 -36.68
C SER A 478 -13.20 -16.02 -36.96
N SER A 479 -12.37 -16.05 -38.00
CA SER A 479 -11.45 -17.15 -38.32
C SER A 479 -10.03 -16.94 -37.77
N GLY A 480 -9.78 -15.79 -37.15
CA GLY A 480 -8.46 -15.38 -36.65
C GLY A 480 -7.56 -14.74 -37.71
N GLN A 481 -8.08 -14.43 -38.90
CA GLN A 481 -7.32 -13.76 -39.96
C GLN A 481 -7.29 -12.24 -39.71
N GLN A 482 -6.10 -11.64 -39.79
CA GLN A 482 -5.89 -10.22 -39.50
C GLN A 482 -6.37 -9.34 -40.66
N LEU A 483 -7.15 -8.31 -40.37
CA LEU A 483 -7.48 -7.28 -41.34
C LEU A 483 -6.28 -6.36 -41.56
N PRO A 484 -5.96 -5.99 -42.81
CA PRO A 484 -4.81 -5.17 -43.11
C PRO A 484 -4.97 -3.76 -42.52
N LEU A 485 -4.02 -3.38 -41.65
CA LEU A 485 -3.86 -2.02 -41.15
C LEU A 485 -3.30 -1.12 -42.26
N GLN A 486 -4.01 -0.05 -42.60
CA GLN A 486 -3.63 0.86 -43.69
C GLN A 486 -2.79 2.06 -43.22
N ALA A 487 -3.19 2.68 -42.10
CA ALA A 487 -2.55 3.89 -41.59
C ALA A 487 -2.63 3.94 -40.06
N VAL A 488 -1.60 4.54 -39.45
CA VAL A 488 -1.49 4.79 -38.01
C VAL A 488 -1.11 6.25 -37.80
N HIS A 489 -1.97 7.00 -37.12
CA HIS A 489 -1.67 8.37 -36.73
C HIS A 489 -1.67 8.47 -35.20
N VAL A 490 -0.63 9.09 -34.65
CA VAL A 490 -0.42 9.19 -33.21
C VAL A 490 -0.32 10.65 -32.82
N LYS A 491 -1.11 11.05 -31.82
CA LYS A 491 -0.97 12.33 -31.12
C LYS A 491 -0.60 12.03 -29.67
N CYS A 492 0.47 12.66 -29.18
CA CYS A 492 0.96 12.41 -27.83
C CYS A 492 1.13 13.72 -27.04
N LYS A 493 0.71 13.69 -25.77
CA LYS A 493 0.97 14.74 -24.79
C LYS A 493 1.76 14.12 -23.64
N LEU A 494 2.94 14.64 -23.39
CA LEU A 494 3.85 14.17 -22.35
C LEU A 494 4.01 15.27 -21.30
N MET A 495 3.76 14.92 -20.05
CA MET A 495 3.91 15.81 -18.91
C MET A 495 4.74 15.09 -17.84
N ASP A 496 6.00 15.50 -17.68
CA ASP A 496 6.94 14.89 -16.73
C ASP A 496 7.09 13.37 -16.92
N LEU A 497 6.58 12.54 -15.99
CA LEU A 497 6.58 11.08 -16.08
C LEU A 497 5.24 10.50 -16.58
N LEU A 498 4.39 11.32 -17.20
CA LEU A 498 3.08 10.92 -17.67
C LEU A 498 2.98 11.08 -19.17
N SER A 499 2.27 10.16 -19.82
CA SER A 499 1.90 10.32 -21.24
C SER A 499 0.41 10.09 -21.45
N GLN A 500 -0.16 10.89 -22.35
CA GLN A 500 -1.45 10.66 -22.98
C GLN A 500 -1.20 10.39 -24.44
N VAL A 501 -1.68 9.26 -24.92
CA VAL A 501 -1.51 8.84 -26.31
C VAL A 501 -2.88 8.64 -26.93
N ILE A 502 -3.10 9.29 -28.07
CA ILE A 502 -4.27 9.13 -28.92
C ILE A 502 -3.78 8.46 -30.20
N ILE A 503 -4.27 7.25 -30.46
CA ILE A 503 -3.91 6.48 -31.65
C ILE A 503 -5.14 6.34 -32.53
N PHE A 504 -4.97 6.68 -33.80
CA PHE A 504 -5.93 6.46 -34.87
C PHE A 504 -5.42 5.34 -35.78
N GLN A 505 -6.24 4.31 -35.98
CA GLN A 505 -5.91 3.17 -36.82
C GLN A 505 -7.00 2.91 -37.85
N LYS A 506 -6.60 2.82 -39.12
CA LYS A 506 -7.52 2.62 -40.24
C LYS A 506 -7.50 1.16 -40.72
N TYR A 507 -8.66 0.53 -40.72
CA TYR A 507 -8.88 -0.82 -41.24
C TYR A 507 -10.00 -0.83 -42.29
N THR A 508 -9.95 -1.75 -43.24
CA THR A 508 -11.02 -1.94 -44.24
C THR A 508 -11.40 -3.41 -44.34
N ASN A 509 -12.70 -3.71 -44.25
CA ASN A 509 -13.21 -5.07 -44.49
C ASN A 509 -13.22 -5.36 -45.99
N GLN A 510 -12.28 -6.17 -46.46
CA GLN A 510 -12.18 -6.57 -47.88
C GLN A 510 -13.04 -7.79 -48.21
N SER A 511 -13.69 -8.41 -47.23
CA SER A 511 -14.55 -9.58 -47.47
C SER A 511 -15.92 -9.18 -48.03
N SER A 512 -16.59 -10.12 -48.68
CA SER A 512 -17.94 -9.94 -49.24
C SER A 512 -19.06 -10.20 -48.22
N VAL A 513 -18.73 -10.46 -46.95
CA VAL A 513 -19.68 -10.78 -45.87
C VAL A 513 -19.43 -9.88 -44.66
N PRO A 514 -20.45 -9.59 -43.84
CA PRO A 514 -20.22 -8.90 -42.59
C PRO A 514 -19.36 -9.78 -41.67
N ILE A 515 -18.38 -9.17 -41.01
CA ILE A 515 -17.48 -9.89 -40.10
C ILE A 515 -17.67 -9.39 -38.67
N GLU A 516 -17.55 -10.31 -37.72
CA GLU A 516 -17.24 -9.98 -36.33
C GLU A 516 -15.73 -10.00 -36.20
N ALA A 517 -15.18 -8.95 -35.60
CA ALA A 517 -13.75 -8.80 -35.49
C ALA A 517 -13.32 -8.43 -34.07
N LYS A 518 -12.19 -8.99 -33.64
CA LYS A 518 -11.61 -8.76 -32.32
C LYS A 518 -10.34 -7.93 -32.47
N TYR A 519 -10.29 -6.77 -31.83
CA TYR A 519 -9.10 -5.94 -31.74
C TYR A 519 -8.42 -6.14 -30.40
N VAL A 520 -7.15 -6.53 -30.43
CA VAL A 520 -6.34 -6.71 -29.21
C VAL A 520 -5.27 -5.63 -29.17
N PHE A 521 -5.10 -5.01 -28.00
CA PHE A 521 -4.15 -3.93 -27.77
C PHE A 521 -3.46 -4.12 -26.41
N PRO A 522 -2.20 -4.54 -26.39
CA PRO A 522 -1.41 -4.63 -25.20
C PRO A 522 -0.94 -3.24 -24.78
N LEU A 523 -0.94 -3.01 -23.49
CA LEU A 523 -0.43 -1.81 -22.86
C LEU A 523 0.34 -2.21 -21.60
N ASP A 524 1.21 -1.33 -21.11
CA ASP A 524 1.85 -1.53 -19.82
C ASP A 524 0.80 -1.64 -18.70
N ASP A 525 1.12 -2.35 -17.62
CA ASP A 525 0.21 -2.58 -16.49
C ASP A 525 -0.23 -1.28 -15.78
N SER A 526 0.59 -0.24 -15.86
CA SER A 526 0.28 1.12 -15.37
C SER A 526 -0.61 1.94 -16.31
N ALA A 527 -0.87 1.48 -17.53
CA ALA A 527 -1.68 2.21 -18.48
C ALA A 527 -3.18 2.11 -18.16
N ALA A 528 -3.94 3.10 -18.64
CA ALA A 528 -5.39 3.10 -18.60
C ALA A 528 -5.98 3.62 -19.90
N VAL A 529 -6.85 2.82 -20.48
CA VAL A 529 -7.68 3.26 -21.60
C VAL A 529 -8.78 4.16 -21.06
N CYS A 530 -8.80 5.40 -21.54
CA CYS A 530 -9.71 6.45 -21.08
C CYS A 530 -10.63 7.00 -22.18
N GLY A 531 -10.55 6.43 -23.39
CA GLY A 531 -11.43 6.79 -24.50
C GLY A 531 -11.36 5.75 -25.62
N PHE A 532 -12.52 5.42 -26.15
CA PHE A 532 -12.68 4.54 -27.31
C PHE A 532 -13.75 5.12 -28.23
N GLU A 533 -13.39 5.40 -29.48
CA GLU A 533 -14.30 5.88 -30.50
C GLU A 533 -14.06 5.10 -31.79
N ALA A 534 -15.12 4.87 -32.54
CA ALA A 534 -15.07 4.23 -33.86
C ALA A 534 -15.81 5.08 -34.89
N PHE A 535 -15.21 5.26 -36.06
CA PHE A 535 -15.84 5.94 -37.19
C PHE A 535 -16.03 4.95 -38.33
N ILE A 536 -17.27 4.71 -38.74
CA ILE A 536 -17.65 3.68 -39.71
C ILE A 536 -18.64 4.29 -40.68
N ASN A 537 -18.33 4.26 -41.99
CA ASN A 537 -19.18 4.82 -43.05
C ASN A 537 -19.68 6.24 -42.74
N GLY A 538 -18.82 7.08 -42.12
CA GLY A 538 -19.15 8.47 -41.76
C GLY A 538 -19.97 8.65 -40.48
N LYS A 539 -20.38 7.57 -39.81
CA LYS A 539 -21.01 7.60 -38.48
C LYS A 539 -19.93 7.56 -37.39
N HIS A 540 -20.10 8.40 -36.37
CA HIS A 540 -19.23 8.47 -35.20
C HIS A 540 -19.88 7.76 -34.02
N VAL A 541 -19.20 6.74 -33.49
CA VAL A 541 -19.67 5.94 -32.37
C VAL A 541 -18.71 6.15 -31.20
N VAL A 542 -19.23 6.63 -30.07
CA VAL A 542 -18.45 6.90 -28.85
C VAL A 542 -18.76 5.83 -27.80
N GLY A 543 -17.73 5.15 -27.33
CA GLY A 543 -17.86 4.18 -26.24
C GLY A 543 -18.22 4.86 -24.93
N GLN A 544 -19.24 4.34 -24.25
CA GLN A 544 -19.61 4.77 -22.90
C GLN A 544 -19.22 3.72 -21.88
N VAL A 545 -18.58 4.14 -20.79
CA VAL A 545 -18.28 3.25 -19.67
C VAL A 545 -19.55 2.94 -18.89
N LYS A 546 -19.90 1.66 -18.81
CA LYS A 546 -21.02 1.14 -18.03
C LYS A 546 -20.53 -0.01 -17.14
N GLU A 547 -21.36 -0.42 -16.18
CA GLU A 547 -21.08 -1.65 -15.42
C GLU A 547 -20.98 -2.84 -16.37
N LYS A 548 -20.00 -3.70 -16.11
CA LYS A 548 -19.59 -4.80 -16.99
C LYS A 548 -20.74 -5.71 -17.42
N GLU A 549 -21.64 -6.06 -16.50
CA GLU A 549 -22.80 -6.91 -16.81
C GLU A 549 -23.81 -6.20 -17.71
N THR A 550 -24.06 -4.91 -17.46
CA THR A 550 -24.97 -4.09 -18.26
C THR A 550 -24.43 -3.87 -19.67
N ALA A 551 -23.14 -3.54 -19.80
CA ALA A 551 -22.44 -3.38 -21.08
C ALA A 551 -22.53 -4.65 -21.94
N ARG A 552 -22.26 -5.82 -21.34
CA ARG A 552 -22.35 -7.12 -22.03
C ARG A 552 -23.77 -7.47 -22.46
N LYS A 553 -24.77 -7.13 -21.65
CA LYS A 553 -26.18 -7.37 -21.98
C LYS A 553 -26.61 -6.51 -23.18
N GLU A 554 -26.27 -5.23 -23.16
CA GLU A 554 -26.56 -4.30 -24.24
C GLU A 554 -25.88 -4.70 -25.55
N TYR A 555 -24.59 -5.07 -25.49
CA TYR A 555 -23.86 -5.61 -26.64
C TYR A 555 -24.60 -6.80 -27.27
N LYS A 556 -24.93 -7.83 -26.47
CA LYS A 556 -25.63 -9.03 -26.97
C LYS A 556 -27.00 -8.70 -27.57
N GLN A 557 -27.74 -7.75 -26.99
CA GLN A 557 -29.03 -7.32 -27.49
C GLN A 557 -28.92 -6.57 -28.82
N ALA A 558 -27.92 -5.70 -28.98
CA ALA A 558 -27.65 -4.98 -30.21
C ALA A 558 -27.27 -5.93 -31.36
N ILE A 559 -26.37 -6.88 -31.09
CA ILE A 559 -25.99 -7.92 -32.06
C ILE A 559 -27.19 -8.77 -32.48
N ALA A 560 -28.04 -9.19 -31.54
CA ALA A 560 -29.24 -9.97 -31.86
C ALA A 560 -30.25 -9.21 -32.73
N LYS A 561 -30.24 -7.87 -32.68
CA LYS A 561 -31.08 -6.99 -33.51
C LYS A 561 -30.44 -6.64 -34.87
N GLY A 562 -29.21 -7.07 -35.13
CA GLY A 562 -28.47 -6.76 -36.37
C GLY A 562 -27.84 -5.36 -36.38
N HIS A 563 -27.78 -4.67 -35.23
CA HIS A 563 -27.07 -3.40 -35.08
C HIS A 563 -25.55 -3.62 -34.99
N GLY A 564 -24.77 -2.58 -35.28
CA GLY A 564 -23.33 -2.59 -34.98
C GLY A 564 -23.14 -2.44 -33.48
N ALA A 565 -22.26 -3.23 -32.87
CA ALA A 565 -21.97 -3.10 -31.44
C ALA A 565 -20.48 -3.28 -31.16
N TYR A 566 -19.96 -2.48 -30.22
CA TYR A 566 -18.56 -2.42 -29.87
C TYR A 566 -18.43 -2.57 -28.36
N LEU A 567 -17.65 -3.54 -27.90
CA LEU A 567 -17.43 -3.80 -26.48
C LEU A 567 -15.93 -3.81 -26.21
N MET A 568 -15.45 -3.00 -25.27
CA MET A 568 -14.07 -3.07 -24.78
C MET A 568 -14.02 -3.64 -23.37
N ASP A 569 -13.25 -4.72 -23.21
CA ASP A 569 -12.99 -5.41 -21.97
C ASP A 569 -11.47 -5.46 -21.69
N GLN A 570 -11.11 -5.48 -20.41
CA GLN A 570 -9.76 -5.78 -19.95
C GLN A 570 -9.69 -7.27 -19.56
N ASP A 571 -8.97 -8.07 -20.34
CA ASP A 571 -8.84 -9.52 -20.13
C ASP A 571 -7.69 -9.86 -19.15
N ALA A 572 -6.61 -9.07 -19.20
CA ALA A 572 -5.47 -9.12 -18.29
C ALA A 572 -4.98 -7.69 -18.00
N PRO A 573 -4.15 -7.45 -16.96
CA PRO A 573 -3.67 -6.10 -16.62
C PRO A 573 -3.06 -5.34 -17.80
N ASP A 574 -2.38 -6.06 -18.67
CA ASP A 574 -1.62 -5.60 -19.83
C ASP A 574 -2.31 -5.87 -21.18
N VAL A 575 -3.52 -6.47 -21.21
CA VAL A 575 -4.21 -6.86 -22.46
C VAL A 575 -5.64 -6.33 -22.50
N PHE A 576 -5.89 -5.43 -23.45
CA PHE A 576 -7.20 -4.89 -23.75
C PHE A 576 -7.77 -5.53 -25.02
N THR A 577 -9.03 -5.91 -24.95
CA THR A 577 -9.78 -6.56 -26.03
C THR A 577 -10.96 -5.67 -26.41
N ILE A 578 -11.15 -5.44 -27.69
CA ILE A 578 -12.31 -4.78 -28.27
C ILE A 578 -13.01 -5.78 -29.20
N SER A 579 -14.26 -6.10 -28.94
CA SER A 579 -15.10 -6.88 -29.84
C SER A 579 -15.91 -5.92 -30.71
N VAL A 580 -15.72 -6.02 -32.03
CA VAL A 580 -16.38 -5.24 -33.07
C VAL A 580 -17.34 -6.16 -33.80
N GLY A 581 -18.63 -6.06 -33.49
CA GLY A 581 -19.65 -6.91 -34.08
C GLY A 581 -20.29 -6.30 -35.32
N ASN A 582 -20.52 -7.15 -36.34
CA ASN A 582 -21.29 -6.86 -37.55
C ASN A 582 -20.71 -5.73 -38.44
N LEU A 583 -19.40 -5.77 -38.71
CA LEU A 583 -18.71 -4.85 -39.62
C LEU A 583 -19.08 -5.17 -41.09
N PRO A 584 -19.72 -4.26 -41.85
CA PRO A 584 -20.21 -4.55 -43.20
C PRO A 584 -19.10 -4.87 -44.23
N PRO A 585 -19.43 -5.59 -45.32
CA PRO A 585 -18.54 -5.77 -46.47
C PRO A 585 -18.09 -4.44 -47.07
N GLY A 586 -16.80 -4.27 -47.38
CA GLY A 586 -16.26 -3.05 -48.00
C GLY A 586 -16.14 -1.84 -47.07
N ALA A 587 -16.67 -1.90 -45.85
CA ALA A 587 -16.65 -0.78 -44.91
C ALA A 587 -15.23 -0.48 -44.41
N THR A 588 -14.94 0.81 -44.25
CA THR A 588 -13.71 1.29 -43.60
C THR A 588 -14.03 1.75 -42.19
N VAL A 589 -13.25 1.27 -41.23
CA VAL A 589 -13.34 1.67 -39.82
C VAL A 589 -12.08 2.41 -39.42
N LEU A 590 -12.25 3.60 -38.83
CA LEU A 590 -11.20 4.31 -38.12
C LEU A 590 -11.43 4.11 -36.62
N ILE A 591 -10.49 3.46 -35.95
CA ILE A 591 -10.52 3.25 -34.51
C ILE A 591 -9.65 4.32 -33.86
N LYS A 592 -10.23 5.09 -32.93
CA LYS A 592 -9.52 6.05 -32.09
C LYS A 592 -9.47 5.52 -30.66
N VAL A 593 -8.27 5.23 -30.18
CA VAL A 593 -8.03 4.81 -28.79
C VAL A 593 -7.26 5.90 -28.07
N THR A 594 -7.76 6.32 -26.92
CA THR A 594 -7.06 7.25 -26.02
C THR A 594 -6.69 6.51 -24.76
N PHE A 595 -5.40 6.50 -24.41
CA PHE A 595 -4.92 5.94 -23.16
C PHE A 595 -3.90 6.86 -22.50
N VAL A 596 -3.75 6.67 -21.20
CA VAL A 596 -2.78 7.38 -20.36
C VAL A 596 -1.86 6.35 -19.72
N SER A 597 -0.58 6.68 -19.54
CA SER A 597 0.39 5.77 -18.91
C SER A 597 1.46 6.52 -18.11
N GLU A 598 2.07 5.80 -17.17
CA GLU A 598 3.24 6.22 -16.42
C GLU A 598 4.51 5.87 -17.22
N LEU A 599 5.50 6.77 -17.24
CA LEU A 599 6.77 6.60 -17.92
C LEU A 599 7.85 6.13 -16.96
N ILE A 600 8.85 5.44 -17.50
CA ILE A 600 9.98 4.94 -16.73
C ILE A 600 11.19 5.87 -16.84
N VAL A 601 11.96 5.92 -15.76
CA VAL A 601 13.25 6.61 -15.73
C VAL A 601 14.35 5.56 -15.80
N ARG A 602 15.24 5.67 -16.79
CA ARG A 602 16.44 4.82 -16.95
C ARG A 602 17.64 5.72 -17.17
N ASP A 603 18.72 5.46 -16.46
CA ASP A 603 19.99 6.20 -16.58
C ASP A 603 19.81 7.74 -16.52
N GLU A 604 19.03 8.20 -15.53
CA GLU A 604 18.69 9.63 -15.32
C GLU A 604 17.88 10.30 -16.45
N ALA A 605 17.42 9.55 -17.45
CA ALA A 605 16.56 10.02 -18.53
C ALA A 605 15.14 9.43 -18.45
N VAL A 606 14.15 10.22 -18.84
CA VAL A 606 12.76 9.77 -19.01
C VAL A 606 12.65 9.09 -20.37
N LEU A 607 12.20 7.83 -20.39
CA LEU A 607 12.03 7.07 -21.61
C LEU A 607 10.53 6.97 -21.97
N PHE A 608 10.19 7.42 -23.17
CA PHE A 608 8.91 7.14 -23.79
C PHE A 608 9.09 6.07 -24.86
N SER A 609 8.26 5.03 -24.80
CA SER A 609 8.23 3.95 -25.79
C SER A 609 6.80 3.67 -26.25
N LEU A 610 6.59 3.67 -27.56
CA LEU A 610 5.36 3.24 -28.21
C LEU A 610 5.66 2.01 -29.08
N PRO A 611 5.07 0.84 -28.80
CA PRO A 611 5.34 -0.39 -29.56
C PRO A 611 5.00 -0.25 -31.06
N GLY A 612 5.88 -0.77 -31.93
CA GLY A 612 5.85 -0.56 -33.39
C GLY A 612 5.10 -1.61 -34.22
N SER A 613 4.96 -2.80 -33.66
CA SER A 613 4.01 -3.79 -34.15
C SER A 613 3.43 -4.48 -32.94
N VAL A 614 2.12 -4.54 -32.89
CA VAL A 614 1.41 -5.24 -31.85
C VAL A 614 1.44 -6.73 -32.24
N ALA A 615 2.33 -7.50 -31.60
CA ALA A 615 2.99 -8.72 -32.12
C ALA A 615 2.50 -10.03 -31.44
N PRO A 616 2.50 -11.26 -32.09
CA PRO A 616 1.44 -12.35 -32.38
C PRO A 616 1.12 -13.67 -31.54
N TRP A 617 -0.11 -13.93 -30.97
CA TRP A 617 -0.50 -15.14 -30.18
C TRP A 617 -1.60 -15.94 -30.87
N GLN A 618 -1.48 -17.27 -30.77
CA GLN A 618 -2.54 -18.28 -30.71
C GLN A 618 -2.17 -19.24 -29.54
N GLU A 619 -3.05 -19.85 -28.76
CA GLU A 619 -4.27 -20.58 -29.14
C GLU A 619 -5.14 -20.95 -27.89
N SER A 620 -6.46 -21.15 -28.13
CA SER A 620 -7.30 -22.27 -27.60
C SER A 620 -8.30 -22.15 -26.42
N ALA A 621 -8.48 -21.04 -25.70
CA ALA A 621 -9.53 -20.97 -24.64
C ALA A 621 -10.72 -20.03 -24.90
N ALA A 622 -10.53 -18.94 -25.64
CA ALA A 622 -11.56 -17.89 -25.81
C ALA A 622 -12.50 -18.11 -27.01
N LEU A 623 -12.14 -18.98 -27.98
CA LEU A 623 -12.93 -19.23 -29.19
C LEU A 623 -14.14 -20.19 -28.99
N ASN A 624 -14.36 -20.71 -27.78
CA ASN A 624 -15.45 -21.67 -27.53
C ASN A 624 -16.84 -21.02 -27.38
N GLN A 625 -16.98 -19.71 -27.66
CA GLN A 625 -18.28 -19.06 -27.83
C GLN A 625 -18.51 -18.70 -29.31
N THR A 626 -18.57 -19.73 -30.15
CA THR A 626 -18.95 -19.61 -31.56
C THR A 626 -20.45 -19.34 -31.66
N THR A 627 -20.88 -18.26 -32.32
CA THR A 627 -22.31 -18.07 -32.66
C THR A 627 -22.68 -18.20 -34.13
N GLN A 628 -21.78 -18.17 -35.11
CA GLN A 628 -22.11 -18.58 -36.50
C GLN A 628 -20.91 -19.16 -37.26
N VAL A 629 -21.17 -20.21 -38.04
CA VAL A 629 -20.20 -20.94 -38.88
C VAL A 629 -20.38 -20.50 -40.33
N SER A 630 -19.33 -19.99 -40.97
CA SER A 630 -19.11 -20.12 -42.42
C SER A 630 -17.64 -19.85 -42.77
N LYS A 631 -16.98 -20.87 -43.35
CA LYS A 631 -15.57 -20.87 -43.77
C LYS A 631 -15.42 -20.41 -45.23
N ARG A 632 -14.38 -19.62 -45.52
CA ARG A 632 -13.45 -19.75 -46.68
C ARG A 632 -12.27 -18.79 -46.49
N GLY A 633 -11.08 -19.33 -46.23
CA GLY A 633 -9.84 -18.55 -46.13
C GLY A 633 -9.28 -18.22 -47.51
N TYR A 634 -8.81 -16.98 -47.68
CA TYR A 634 -8.11 -16.51 -48.87
C TYR A 634 -6.63 -16.33 -48.51
N GLU A 635 -5.73 -17.02 -49.22
CA GLU A 635 -4.28 -16.86 -49.11
C GLU A 635 -3.83 -15.69 -49.99
N GLY A 636 -3.39 -14.60 -49.35
CA GLY A 636 -2.75 -13.48 -50.02
C GLY A 636 -1.65 -12.90 -49.14
N SER A 637 -0.40 -12.98 -49.60
CA SER A 637 0.74 -12.30 -48.99
C SER A 637 0.62 -10.79 -49.25
N PHE A 638 0.35 -9.98 -48.22
CA PHE A 638 0.32 -8.53 -48.36
C PHE A 638 1.50 -7.88 -47.62
N SER A 639 2.47 -7.38 -48.38
CA SER A 639 3.33 -6.28 -47.93
C SER A 639 2.54 -4.97 -48.10
N CYS A 640 1.98 -4.44 -47.02
CA CYS A 640 1.22 -3.20 -47.07
C CYS A 640 2.09 -2.05 -46.55
N CYS A 641 2.38 -1.07 -47.41
CA CYS A 641 2.94 0.22 -46.99
C CYS A 641 2.00 0.85 -45.97
N ARG A 642 2.47 1.04 -44.73
CA ARG A 642 1.71 1.67 -43.65
C ARG A 642 2.09 3.13 -43.57
N GLU A 643 1.13 4.03 -43.74
CA GLU A 643 1.34 5.45 -43.45
C GLU A 643 1.46 5.63 -41.93
N PHE A 644 2.54 6.26 -41.47
CA PHE A 644 2.79 6.55 -40.06
C PHE A 644 3.03 8.04 -39.86
N THR A 645 2.32 8.63 -38.92
CA THR A 645 2.56 10.02 -38.48
C THR A 645 2.51 10.09 -36.97
N LEU A 646 3.45 10.78 -36.34
CA LEU A 646 3.44 11.01 -34.90
C LEU A 646 3.76 12.48 -34.62
N ASP A 647 2.87 13.13 -33.89
CA ASP A 647 3.10 14.46 -33.31
C ASP A 647 3.04 14.36 -31.79
N MET A 648 4.01 14.95 -31.13
CA MET A 648 4.19 14.87 -29.68
C MET A 648 4.45 16.26 -29.11
N SER A 649 3.85 16.52 -27.96
CA SER A 649 4.11 17.70 -27.14
C SER A 649 4.66 17.27 -25.78
N ILE A 650 5.65 17.98 -25.28
CA ILE A 650 6.46 17.60 -24.12
C ILE A 650 6.53 18.79 -23.17
N GLU A 651 6.07 18.61 -21.95
CA GLU A 651 6.15 19.60 -20.87
C GLU A 651 6.91 19.01 -19.68
N MET A 652 8.03 19.65 -19.33
CA MET A 652 8.92 19.21 -18.27
C MET A 652 8.99 20.24 -17.13
N PRO A 653 9.20 19.78 -15.88
CA PRO A 653 9.23 20.67 -14.71
C PRO A 653 10.53 21.48 -14.60
N TYR A 654 11.58 21.05 -15.30
CA TYR A 654 12.90 21.65 -15.34
C TYR A 654 13.44 21.63 -16.77
N GLU A 655 14.56 22.33 -16.98
CA GLU A 655 15.25 22.40 -18.26
C GLU A 655 15.53 21.00 -18.83
N ILE A 656 15.02 20.77 -20.03
CA ILE A 656 15.35 19.63 -20.89
C ILE A 656 16.82 19.83 -21.27
N THR A 657 17.67 18.83 -21.05
CA THR A 657 19.10 18.89 -21.39
C THR A 657 19.34 18.17 -22.70
N SER A 658 18.85 16.93 -22.82
CA SER A 658 18.88 16.13 -24.05
C SER A 658 17.46 15.75 -24.49
N LEU A 659 17.25 15.71 -25.80
CA LEU A 659 16.02 15.22 -26.43
C LEU A 659 16.44 14.40 -27.64
N GLN A 660 16.43 13.08 -27.51
CA GLN A 660 16.96 12.17 -28.54
C GLN A 660 15.92 11.13 -28.92
N CYS A 661 15.49 11.14 -30.18
CA CYS A 661 14.69 10.06 -30.75
C CYS A 661 15.64 8.92 -31.16
N ILE A 662 15.37 7.72 -30.68
CA ILE A 662 16.25 6.56 -30.87
C ILE A 662 15.93 5.85 -32.19
N THR A 663 14.66 5.85 -32.62
CA THR A 663 14.19 4.98 -33.71
C THR A 663 13.81 5.70 -35.01
N HIS A 664 13.47 6.99 -34.98
CA HIS A 664 12.98 7.73 -36.16
C HIS A 664 13.65 9.08 -36.32
N GLN A 665 13.69 9.61 -37.54
CA GLN A 665 14.06 11.01 -37.76
C GLN A 665 12.87 11.95 -37.50
N VAL A 666 13.17 13.04 -36.80
CA VAL A 666 12.15 13.93 -36.23
C VAL A 666 12.56 15.38 -36.45
N LYS A 667 11.57 16.25 -36.64
CA LYS A 667 11.73 17.71 -36.53
C LYS A 667 11.29 18.16 -35.15
N THR A 668 11.93 19.19 -34.62
CA THR A 668 11.69 19.65 -33.24
C THR A 668 11.47 21.16 -33.14
N LYS A 669 10.62 21.57 -32.21
CA LYS A 669 10.52 22.92 -31.65
C LYS A 669 10.79 22.82 -30.16
N ARG A 670 11.64 23.66 -29.59
CA ARG A 670 12.04 23.52 -28.19
C ARG A 670 12.30 24.86 -27.51
N THR A 671 11.82 24.97 -26.29
CA THR A 671 12.24 25.93 -25.26
C THR A 671 12.90 25.14 -24.11
N ASP A 672 13.32 25.83 -23.05
CA ASP A 672 13.99 25.17 -21.91
C ASP A 672 13.16 24.03 -21.32
N CYS A 673 11.87 24.24 -21.08
CA CYS A 673 11.00 23.27 -20.39
C CYS A 673 9.94 22.63 -21.29
N LYS A 674 9.82 23.07 -22.56
CA LYS A 674 8.78 22.59 -23.46
C LYS A 674 9.33 22.21 -24.82
N ALA A 675 8.79 21.15 -25.42
CA ALA A 675 9.15 20.77 -26.79
C ALA A 675 7.94 20.25 -27.57
N VAL A 676 7.95 20.43 -28.88
CA VAL A 676 7.02 19.81 -29.82
C VAL A 676 7.85 19.06 -30.86
N LEU A 677 7.48 17.83 -31.15
CA LEU A 677 8.23 16.91 -31.97
C LEU A 677 7.29 16.26 -32.97
N SER A 678 7.74 16.12 -34.22
CA SER A 678 6.95 15.51 -35.28
C SER A 678 7.85 14.63 -36.14
N VAL A 679 7.41 13.41 -36.43
CA VAL A 679 8.14 12.46 -37.27
C VAL A 679 8.17 12.95 -38.72
N LEU A 680 9.29 12.78 -39.41
CA LEU A 680 9.42 13.21 -40.80
C LEU A 680 8.50 12.40 -41.74
N PRO A 681 7.92 13.01 -42.79
CA PRO A 681 7.07 12.29 -43.74
C PRO A 681 7.82 11.14 -44.43
N GLY A 682 7.16 9.98 -44.58
CA GLY A 682 7.72 8.81 -45.27
C GLY A 682 8.46 7.82 -44.37
N GLU A 683 8.66 8.16 -43.09
CA GLU A 683 9.11 7.23 -42.06
C GLU A 683 8.07 6.13 -41.82
N LEU A 684 8.53 4.89 -41.60
CA LEU A 684 7.68 3.73 -41.39
C LEU A 684 7.77 3.26 -39.93
N MET A 685 6.64 2.87 -39.36
CA MET A 685 6.62 2.25 -38.03
C MET A 685 7.23 0.84 -38.11
N GLY A 686 8.49 0.71 -37.71
CA GLY A 686 9.21 -0.58 -37.64
C GLY A 686 8.75 -1.48 -36.49
N SER A 687 9.31 -2.69 -36.37
CA SER A 687 8.99 -3.63 -35.26
C SER A 687 9.28 -3.04 -33.88
N ASP A 688 10.35 -2.23 -33.80
CA ASP A 688 10.90 -1.72 -32.53
C ASP A 688 10.13 -0.49 -31.99
N GLY A 689 9.21 0.05 -32.80
CA GLY A 689 8.34 1.16 -32.42
C GLY A 689 9.01 2.51 -32.34
N PHE A 690 8.32 3.45 -31.70
CA PHE A 690 8.82 4.80 -31.48
C PHE A 690 9.43 4.90 -30.07
N GLN A 691 10.69 5.32 -29.97
CA GLN A 691 11.37 5.49 -28.69
C GLN A 691 12.03 6.86 -28.60
N LEU A 692 11.80 7.55 -27.48
CA LEU A 692 12.31 8.89 -27.19
C LEU A 692 12.92 8.92 -25.79
N SER A 693 14.13 9.48 -25.69
CA SER A 693 14.85 9.69 -24.44
C SER A 693 14.95 11.19 -24.14
N ILE A 694 14.59 11.57 -22.90
CA ILE A 694 14.53 12.96 -22.45
C ILE A 694 15.36 13.13 -21.17
N GLY A 695 16.45 13.90 -21.25
CA GLY A 695 17.29 14.23 -20.10
C GLY A 695 16.82 15.50 -19.39
N LEU A 696 16.89 15.50 -18.05
CA LEU A 696 16.46 16.63 -17.21
C LEU A 696 17.61 17.15 -16.32
N SER A 697 17.76 18.47 -16.21
CA SER A 697 18.81 19.09 -15.38
C SER A 697 18.72 18.78 -13.88
N LYS A 698 17.51 18.56 -13.35
CA LYS A 698 17.23 18.31 -11.92
C LYS A 698 16.33 17.11 -11.70
N VAL A 699 16.66 15.96 -12.30
CA VAL A 699 15.81 14.74 -12.29
C VAL A 699 15.44 14.24 -10.88
N HIS A 700 16.35 14.36 -9.90
CA HIS A 700 16.15 13.87 -8.53
C HIS A 700 15.39 14.82 -7.60
N MET A 701 15.11 16.05 -8.04
CA MET A 701 14.40 17.01 -7.19
C MET A 701 12.92 16.60 -7.06
N PRO A 702 12.38 16.51 -5.84
CA PRO A 702 10.98 16.17 -5.62
C PRO A 702 10.10 17.31 -6.13
N ARG A 703 9.02 16.96 -6.81
CA ARG A 703 8.21 17.93 -7.55
C ARG A 703 6.73 17.57 -7.54
N MET A 704 5.89 18.59 -7.67
CA MET A 704 4.45 18.49 -7.60
C MET A 704 3.80 19.13 -8.82
N TRP A 705 2.80 18.44 -9.38
CA TRP A 705 1.92 18.94 -10.43
C TRP A 705 0.49 19.06 -9.89
N VAL A 706 -0.21 20.11 -10.31
CA VAL A 706 -1.62 20.34 -9.95
C VAL A 706 -2.39 20.63 -11.21
N GLU A 707 -3.42 19.84 -11.48
CA GLU A 707 -4.34 20.07 -12.59
C GLU A 707 -5.69 20.54 -12.04
N ASN A 708 -6.21 21.64 -12.59
CA ASN A 708 -7.57 22.11 -12.33
C ASN A 708 -8.52 21.55 -13.38
N HIS A 709 -9.65 20.98 -12.94
CA HIS A 709 -10.68 20.52 -13.86
C HIS A 709 -11.27 21.72 -14.65
N PRO A 710 -11.54 21.60 -15.97
CA PRO A 710 -12.03 22.72 -16.77
C PRO A 710 -13.41 23.23 -16.32
N ASP A 711 -14.32 22.32 -15.96
CA ASP A 711 -15.74 22.61 -15.70
C ASP A 711 -16.19 22.41 -14.24
N LYS A 712 -15.32 21.89 -13.37
CA LYS A 712 -15.64 21.50 -11.99
C LYS A 712 -14.65 22.13 -11.05
N ASP A 713 -15.07 22.41 -9.82
CA ASP A 713 -14.16 22.82 -8.74
C ASP A 713 -13.49 21.58 -8.14
N SER A 714 -12.63 20.95 -8.93
CA SER A 714 -11.87 19.76 -8.57
C SER A 714 -10.41 19.93 -8.97
N GLN A 715 -9.51 19.40 -8.12
CA GLN A 715 -8.07 19.43 -8.32
C GLN A 715 -7.48 18.04 -8.15
N ALA A 716 -6.73 17.63 -9.17
CA ALA A 716 -5.89 16.45 -9.13
C ALA A 716 -4.44 16.87 -8.90
N CYS A 717 -3.75 16.21 -7.98
CA CYS A 717 -2.37 16.46 -7.64
C CYS A 717 -1.53 15.22 -7.91
N MET A 718 -0.30 15.42 -8.42
CA MET A 718 0.71 14.37 -8.54
C MET A 718 2.01 14.82 -7.90
N LEU A 719 2.57 13.96 -7.06
CA LEU A 719 3.91 14.09 -6.51
C LEU A 719 4.83 13.08 -7.18
N VAL A 720 5.99 13.56 -7.60
CA VAL A 720 7.04 12.74 -8.21
C VAL A 720 8.25 12.72 -7.28
N PHE A 721 8.60 11.52 -6.82
CA PHE A 721 9.79 11.28 -6.02
C PHE A 721 10.75 10.37 -6.79
N TYR A 722 11.97 10.84 -7.05
CA TYR A 722 13.05 10.06 -7.64
C TYR A 722 14.32 10.24 -6.81
N PRO A 723 14.42 9.56 -5.65
CA PRO A 723 15.44 9.87 -4.66
C PRO A 723 16.84 9.45 -5.10
N ASP A 724 17.83 10.27 -4.75
CA ASP A 724 19.26 9.94 -4.69
C ASP A 724 19.77 10.20 -3.26
N PHE A 725 19.61 9.20 -2.38
CA PHE A 725 20.11 9.28 -1.02
C PHE A 725 21.63 9.11 -1.00
N LYS A 726 22.36 10.21 -0.82
CA LYS A 726 23.81 10.21 -0.57
C LYS A 726 24.13 9.80 0.87
N VAL A 727 24.09 8.51 1.15
CA VAL A 727 24.48 7.97 2.46
C VAL A 727 25.99 7.74 2.46
N GLY A 728 26.71 8.26 3.47
CA GLY A 728 28.16 8.01 3.62
C GLY A 728 28.50 6.52 3.58
N SER A 729 29.71 6.17 3.12
CA SER A 729 30.16 4.83 2.66
C SER A 729 30.02 3.63 3.63
N ARG A 730 29.29 3.75 4.73
CA ARG A 730 29.07 2.73 5.76
C ARG A 730 27.77 1.93 5.60
N SER A 731 26.97 2.18 4.56
CA SER A 731 25.59 1.65 4.43
C SER A 731 25.31 0.77 3.20
N SER A 732 26.32 0.08 2.64
CA SER A 732 26.02 -0.97 1.64
C SER A 732 25.50 -2.22 2.37
N ALA A 733 24.33 -2.72 1.96
CA ALA A 733 23.79 -3.96 2.50
C ALA A 733 24.63 -5.13 2.02
N ASN A 734 25.55 -5.61 2.88
CA ASN A 734 26.51 -6.66 2.52
C ASN A 734 26.00 -8.07 2.82
N GLU A 735 24.71 -8.23 3.15
CA GLU A 735 24.10 -9.50 3.51
C GLU A 735 22.69 -9.64 2.92
N VAL A 736 22.47 -10.72 2.16
CA VAL A 736 21.17 -11.12 1.62
C VAL A 736 20.84 -12.53 2.13
N VAL A 737 19.65 -12.69 2.70
CA VAL A 737 19.12 -13.98 3.14
C VAL A 737 17.88 -14.34 2.32
N LEU A 738 17.99 -15.37 1.49
CA LEU A 738 16.89 -15.91 0.71
C LEU A 738 16.03 -16.82 1.59
N LEU A 739 14.76 -16.45 1.81
CA LEU A 739 13.78 -17.25 2.54
C LEU A 739 12.88 -17.95 1.50
N LEU A 740 13.09 -19.25 1.31
CA LEU A 740 12.32 -20.06 0.37
C LEU A 740 11.25 -20.86 1.11
N ASP A 741 10.00 -20.61 0.75
CA ASP A 741 8.86 -21.35 1.25
C ASP A 741 8.79 -22.75 0.61
N THR A 742 8.71 -23.76 1.46
CA THR A 742 8.62 -25.17 1.03
C THR A 742 7.40 -25.88 1.61
N SER A 743 6.41 -25.09 2.06
CA SER A 743 5.12 -25.55 2.54
C SER A 743 4.35 -26.37 1.49
N GLU A 744 3.33 -27.09 1.96
CA GLU A 744 2.53 -27.96 1.10
C GLU A 744 1.84 -27.19 -0.04
N SER A 745 1.42 -25.94 0.18
CA SER A 745 0.79 -25.09 -0.84
C SER A 745 1.73 -24.69 -1.98
N MET A 746 3.04 -24.77 -1.75
CA MET A 746 4.06 -24.47 -2.77
C MET A 746 4.30 -25.65 -3.73
N LYS A 747 3.68 -26.82 -3.50
CA LYS A 747 3.88 -28.03 -4.33
C LYS A 747 3.54 -27.80 -5.81
N GLY A 748 4.39 -28.31 -6.70
CA GLY A 748 4.21 -28.20 -8.15
C GLY A 748 5.00 -27.04 -8.75
N GLU A 749 4.36 -26.26 -9.64
CA GLU A 749 5.02 -25.22 -10.44
C GLU A 749 5.54 -24.03 -9.59
N SER A 750 4.93 -23.79 -8.42
CA SER A 750 5.29 -22.67 -7.52
C SER A 750 6.70 -22.81 -6.94
N VAL A 751 7.10 -23.98 -6.43
CA VAL A 751 8.48 -24.23 -5.98
C VAL A 751 9.49 -24.11 -7.13
N CYS A 752 9.15 -24.64 -8.32
CA CYS A 752 10.01 -24.51 -9.49
C CYS A 752 10.23 -23.03 -9.86
N SER A 753 9.16 -22.23 -9.80
CA SER A 753 9.21 -20.78 -10.03
C SER A 753 10.02 -20.05 -8.95
N ALA A 754 9.82 -20.39 -7.67
CA ALA A 754 10.61 -19.85 -6.55
C ALA A 754 12.11 -20.08 -6.75
N ARG A 755 12.48 -21.31 -7.11
CA ARG A 755 13.86 -21.71 -7.39
C ARG A 755 14.45 -20.91 -8.55
N ARG A 756 13.69 -20.78 -9.63
CA ARG A 756 14.09 -20.04 -10.84
C ARG A 756 14.38 -18.57 -10.54
N ILE A 757 13.49 -17.92 -9.79
CA ILE A 757 13.67 -16.53 -9.34
C ILE A 757 14.87 -16.41 -8.39
N ALA A 758 15.02 -17.33 -7.43
CA ALA A 758 16.16 -17.34 -6.51
C ALA A 758 17.50 -17.43 -7.26
N LEU A 759 17.61 -18.30 -8.27
CA LEU A 759 18.81 -18.42 -9.09
C LEU A 759 19.11 -17.14 -9.87
N GLN A 760 18.08 -16.47 -10.40
CA GLN A 760 18.26 -15.22 -11.13
C GLN A 760 18.70 -14.07 -10.22
N VAL A 761 18.15 -14.00 -9.00
CA VAL A 761 18.62 -13.07 -7.96
C VAL A 761 20.10 -13.31 -7.66
N LEU A 762 20.50 -14.58 -7.49
CA LEU A 762 21.91 -14.93 -7.22
C LEU A 762 22.86 -14.53 -8.37
N LYS A 763 22.40 -14.60 -9.62
CA LYS A 763 23.18 -14.16 -10.80
C LYS A 763 23.37 -12.64 -10.84
N ASN A 764 22.36 -11.88 -10.42
CA ASN A 764 22.37 -10.41 -10.49
C ASN A 764 22.96 -9.73 -9.23
N LEU A 765 23.24 -10.48 -8.17
CA LEU A 765 23.86 -9.96 -6.95
C LEU A 765 25.39 -9.79 -7.13
N ASP A 766 25.93 -8.70 -6.57
CA ASP A 766 27.37 -8.45 -6.56
C ASP A 766 28.15 -9.55 -5.83
N HIS A 767 29.33 -9.89 -6.34
CA HIS A 767 30.19 -10.95 -5.78
C HIS A 767 30.67 -10.68 -4.34
N ASN A 768 30.57 -9.44 -3.85
CA ASN A 768 30.98 -9.03 -2.51
C ASN A 768 29.88 -9.22 -1.45
N VAL A 769 28.64 -9.51 -1.85
CA VAL A 769 27.51 -9.69 -0.94
C VAL A 769 27.55 -11.09 -0.31
N ARG A 770 27.39 -11.17 1.01
CA ARG A 770 27.23 -12.44 1.71
C ARG A 770 25.80 -12.94 1.50
N VAL A 771 25.67 -14.12 0.92
CA VAL A 771 24.37 -14.74 0.70
C VAL A 771 24.19 -15.90 1.69
N ASN A 772 23.00 -15.99 2.25
CA ASN A 772 22.54 -17.16 2.98
C ASN A 772 21.18 -17.61 2.42
N VAL A 773 20.86 -18.90 2.49
CA VAL A 773 19.59 -19.44 2.01
C VAL A 773 18.95 -20.20 3.17
N ILE A 774 17.68 -19.94 3.43
CA ILE A 774 16.89 -20.60 4.46
C ILE A 774 15.65 -21.18 3.80
N LEU A 775 15.55 -22.50 3.82
CA LEU A 775 14.33 -23.22 3.49
C LEU A 775 13.48 -23.31 4.76
N PHE A 776 12.19 -22.98 4.68
CA PHE A 776 11.28 -23.12 5.82
C PHE A 776 9.99 -23.86 5.45
N GLY A 777 9.46 -24.60 6.43
CA GLY A 777 8.34 -25.57 6.34
C GLY A 777 8.36 -26.48 7.59
N THR A 778 7.24 -27.12 7.99
CA THR A 778 7.25 -27.99 9.20
C THR A 778 8.29 -29.10 9.07
N GLY A 779 9.04 -29.35 10.16
CA GLY A 779 9.95 -30.50 10.24
C GLY A 779 11.28 -30.32 9.50
N ARG A 780 11.62 -29.12 9.03
CA ARG A 780 12.91 -28.83 8.39
C ARG A 780 13.79 -27.96 9.28
N GLU A 781 15.04 -28.37 9.44
CA GLU A 781 16.08 -27.50 9.96
C GLU A 781 16.45 -26.48 8.89
N SER A 782 16.57 -25.21 9.30
CA SER A 782 17.12 -24.14 8.48
C SER A 782 18.58 -24.46 8.14
N LYS A 783 18.82 -25.08 6.97
CA LYS A 783 20.19 -25.28 6.49
C LYS A 783 20.76 -23.94 6.08
N ILE A 784 21.70 -23.43 6.88
CA ILE A 784 22.47 -22.23 6.60
C ILE A 784 23.62 -22.63 5.67
N PHE A 785 23.59 -22.15 4.42
CA PHE A 785 24.68 -22.38 3.48
C PHE A 785 25.75 -21.30 3.67
N LYS A 786 26.98 -21.70 4.03
CA LYS A 786 28.15 -20.81 3.99
C LYS A 786 28.82 -20.92 2.62
N LYS A 787 28.73 -19.83 1.84
CA LYS A 787 29.47 -19.49 0.60
C LYS A 787 29.81 -20.65 -0.37
N GLN A 788 29.23 -20.57 -1.57
CA GLN A 788 29.67 -21.24 -2.82
C GLN A 788 29.61 -22.78 -2.92
N GLU A 789 28.88 -23.48 -2.05
CA GLU A 789 28.22 -24.70 -2.55
C GLU A 789 27.14 -24.26 -3.52
N ARG A 790 27.38 -24.49 -4.81
CA ARG A 790 26.37 -24.29 -5.86
C ARG A 790 25.06 -24.89 -5.35
N LEU A 791 23.94 -24.17 -5.44
CA LEU A 791 22.62 -24.79 -5.40
C LEU A 791 22.64 -25.86 -6.49
N SER A 792 23.01 -27.09 -6.14
CA SER A 792 23.02 -28.21 -7.07
C SER A 792 21.59 -28.52 -7.43
N ASP A 793 21.36 -29.12 -8.59
CA ASP A 793 20.02 -29.56 -9.00
C ASP A 793 19.30 -30.43 -7.96
N ASN A 794 20.08 -31.09 -7.11
CA ASN A 794 19.62 -31.98 -6.05
C ASN A 794 19.23 -31.29 -4.72
N THR A 795 19.44 -29.98 -4.56
CA THR A 795 19.19 -29.32 -3.26
C THR A 795 17.71 -29.10 -2.97
N ALA A 796 16.84 -29.20 -3.98
CA ALA A 796 15.40 -29.02 -3.89
C ALA A 796 14.59 -30.34 -3.99
N SER A 797 15.24 -31.50 -4.17
CA SER A 797 14.57 -32.80 -4.25
C SER A 797 14.16 -33.36 -2.87
N SER A 798 14.40 -32.64 -1.78
CA SER A 798 13.95 -33.02 -0.44
C SER A 798 12.42 -32.85 -0.30
N SER A 799 11.75 -33.91 0.17
CA SER A 799 10.31 -34.11 0.35
C SER A 799 9.50 -32.87 0.75
N LEU A 800 8.75 -32.26 -0.17
CA LEU A 800 7.85 -31.13 0.08
C LEU A 800 6.76 -31.51 1.10
N GLY A 801 6.47 -30.62 2.06
CA GLY A 801 5.39 -30.83 3.03
C GLY A 801 5.50 -29.93 4.27
N GLY A 802 4.35 -29.62 4.88
CA GLY A 802 4.24 -28.88 6.14
C GLY A 802 3.63 -27.47 6.04
N SER A 803 3.40 -26.87 7.21
CA SER A 803 3.00 -25.49 7.52
C SER A 803 4.02 -24.41 7.14
N THR A 804 3.51 -23.22 6.84
CA THR A 804 4.24 -21.99 6.52
C THR A 804 4.57 -21.15 7.77
N GLU A 805 5.56 -21.58 8.56
CA GLU A 805 5.96 -20.90 9.80
C GLU A 805 7.08 -19.86 9.62
N LEU A 806 6.81 -18.78 8.89
CA LEU A 806 7.78 -17.69 8.63
C LEU A 806 8.32 -17.03 9.93
N TRP A 807 7.53 -16.98 10.99
CA TRP A 807 7.93 -16.38 12.27
C TRP A 807 9.19 -17.03 12.88
N ARG A 808 9.46 -18.32 12.62
CA ARG A 808 10.63 -19.05 13.14
C ARG A 808 11.95 -18.52 12.57
N PRO A 809 12.17 -18.50 11.24
CA PRO A 809 13.38 -17.93 10.67
C PRO A 809 13.51 -16.44 10.99
N LEU A 810 12.41 -15.67 11.01
CA LEU A 810 12.45 -14.26 11.41
C LEU A 810 12.93 -14.08 12.86
N ARG A 811 12.45 -14.91 13.79
CA ARG A 811 12.89 -14.88 15.19
C ARG A 811 14.36 -15.29 15.34
N ALA A 812 14.80 -16.33 14.64
CA ALA A 812 16.19 -16.74 14.66
C ALA A 812 17.10 -15.61 14.13
N LEU A 813 16.70 -14.97 13.04
CA LEU A 813 17.42 -13.84 12.45
C LEU A 813 17.40 -12.61 13.36
N SER A 814 16.33 -12.34 14.09
CA SER A 814 16.27 -11.22 15.04
C SER A 814 17.25 -11.35 16.20
N LEU A 815 17.63 -12.59 16.58
CA LEU A 815 18.59 -12.84 17.63
C LEU A 815 20.05 -12.73 17.14
N LEU A 816 20.26 -12.71 15.82
CA LEU A 816 21.57 -12.66 15.20
C LEU A 816 21.83 -11.25 14.64
N PRO A 817 22.87 -10.54 15.12
CA PRO A 817 23.20 -9.23 14.56
C PRO A 817 23.52 -9.36 13.06
N PRO A 818 23.18 -8.36 12.24
CA PRO A 818 23.58 -8.33 10.84
C PRO A 818 25.11 -8.25 10.78
N SER A 819 25.69 -8.88 9.75
CA SER A 819 27.14 -9.00 9.63
C SER A 819 27.83 -7.65 9.39
N VAL A 820 27.24 -6.77 8.56
CA VAL A 820 27.59 -5.34 8.40
C VAL A 820 26.35 -4.58 7.93
N GLY A 821 26.04 -3.45 8.55
CA GLY A 821 24.93 -2.58 8.12
C GLY A 821 23.56 -3.23 8.32
N VAL A 822 22.78 -3.30 7.25
CA VAL A 822 21.40 -3.82 7.25
C VAL A 822 21.36 -5.16 6.50
N ARG A 823 20.65 -6.15 7.06
CA ARG A 823 20.40 -7.44 6.42
C ARG A 823 19.19 -7.33 5.50
N ASN A 824 19.31 -7.77 4.25
CA ASN A 824 18.16 -7.89 3.34
C ASN A 824 17.61 -9.32 3.39
N LEU A 825 16.32 -9.46 3.64
CA LEU A 825 15.59 -10.72 3.59
C LEU A 825 14.76 -10.73 2.31
N LEU A 826 14.89 -11.77 1.48
CA LEU A 826 14.05 -11.95 0.29
C LEU A 826 13.17 -13.18 0.47
N LEU A 827 11.88 -12.96 0.65
CA LEU A 827 10.87 -14.01 0.84
C LEU A 827 10.23 -14.41 -0.49
N LEU A 828 10.34 -15.70 -0.84
CA LEU A 828 9.67 -16.32 -1.98
C LEU A 828 8.60 -17.27 -1.45
N SER A 829 7.33 -16.88 -1.55
CA SER A 829 6.20 -17.58 -0.93
C SER A 829 4.88 -17.27 -1.66
N ASP A 830 3.87 -18.10 -1.45
CA ASP A 830 2.48 -17.84 -1.84
C ASP A 830 1.71 -16.99 -0.80
N GLY A 831 2.35 -16.63 0.33
CA GLY A 831 1.79 -15.69 1.31
C GLY A 831 0.85 -16.29 2.36
N HIS A 832 0.61 -17.60 2.37
CA HIS A 832 -0.26 -18.27 3.36
C HIS A 832 0.45 -18.50 4.69
N ILE A 833 0.78 -17.42 5.40
CA ILE A 833 1.67 -17.43 6.56
C ILE A 833 0.91 -17.65 7.87
N GLN A 834 1.51 -18.45 8.75
CA GLN A 834 1.01 -18.65 10.12
C GLN A 834 1.55 -17.64 11.11
N ASN A 835 0.73 -17.33 12.11
CA ASN A 835 1.03 -16.35 13.15
C ASN A 835 1.47 -15.03 12.50
N SER A 836 0.61 -14.48 11.62
CA SER A 836 0.84 -13.23 10.91
C SER A 836 1.17 -12.08 11.86
N ASP A 837 0.44 -11.98 12.97
CA ASP A 837 0.67 -10.93 13.98
C ASP A 837 2.08 -10.99 14.59
N VAL A 838 2.54 -12.21 14.91
CA VAL A 838 3.90 -12.42 15.45
C VAL A 838 4.95 -12.09 14.39
N SER A 839 4.73 -12.52 13.15
CA SER A 839 5.65 -12.24 12.03
C SER A 839 5.76 -10.73 11.77
N LEU A 840 4.62 -10.02 11.70
CA LEU A 840 4.56 -8.57 11.53
C LEU A 840 5.21 -7.82 12.69
N LYS A 841 4.97 -8.27 13.93
CA LYS A 841 5.61 -7.69 15.12
C LYS A 841 7.12 -7.86 15.09
N LEU A 842 7.62 -9.06 14.80
CA LEU A 842 9.05 -9.34 14.68
C LEU A 842 9.72 -8.46 13.61
N LEU A 843 9.04 -8.22 12.48
CA LEU A 843 9.57 -7.35 11.43
C LEU A 843 9.63 -5.89 11.87
N ARG A 844 8.56 -5.38 12.50
CA ARG A 844 8.51 -4.00 13.02
C ARG A 844 9.57 -3.75 14.09
N ASP A 845 9.75 -4.71 15.00
CA ASP A 845 10.73 -4.62 16.09
C ASP A 845 12.18 -4.64 15.55
N ASN A 846 12.43 -5.27 14.40
CA ASN A 846 13.76 -5.41 13.80
C ASN A 846 14.01 -4.53 12.56
N GLY A 847 13.11 -3.60 12.24
CA GLY A 847 13.17 -2.79 11.01
C GLY A 847 14.42 -1.91 10.87
N GLN A 848 15.18 -1.68 11.95
CA GLN A 848 16.46 -0.97 11.92
C GLN A 848 17.62 -1.83 11.40
N HIS A 849 17.51 -3.16 11.54
CA HIS A 849 18.60 -4.10 11.26
C HIS A 849 18.31 -5.03 10.10
N SER A 850 17.03 -5.27 9.79
CA SER A 850 16.60 -6.14 8.70
C SER A 850 15.55 -5.47 7.82
N ARG A 851 15.68 -5.62 6.50
CA ARG A 851 14.67 -5.23 5.51
C ARG A 851 14.04 -6.46 4.89
N LEU A 852 12.72 -6.49 4.73
CA LEU A 852 12.03 -7.62 4.09
C LEU A 852 11.46 -7.24 2.72
N PHE A 853 11.97 -7.92 1.70
CA PHE A 853 11.49 -7.91 0.34
C PHE A 853 10.66 -9.17 0.11
N THR A 854 9.46 -9.05 -0.46
CA THR A 854 8.57 -10.20 -0.67
C THR A 854 8.28 -10.39 -2.15
N CYS A 855 8.25 -11.65 -2.56
CA CYS A 855 8.00 -12.08 -3.92
C CYS A 855 6.85 -13.09 -3.89
N GLY A 856 5.69 -12.65 -4.37
CA GLY A 856 4.48 -13.47 -4.42
C GLY A 856 4.49 -14.42 -5.62
N LEU A 857 4.21 -15.69 -5.34
CA LEU A 857 4.21 -16.79 -6.31
C LEU A 857 2.85 -17.51 -6.27
N SER A 858 2.40 -18.03 -7.42
CA SER A 858 1.07 -18.64 -7.62
C SER A 858 -0.06 -17.64 -7.92
N SER A 859 -1.06 -18.10 -8.67
CA SER A 859 -2.32 -17.38 -8.89
C SER A 859 -3.18 -17.28 -7.62
N THR A 860 -3.00 -18.20 -6.68
CA THR A 860 -3.72 -18.24 -5.39
C THR A 860 -3.00 -17.50 -4.27
N ALA A 861 -1.94 -16.74 -4.56
CA ALA A 861 -1.14 -16.09 -3.53
C ALA A 861 -1.94 -15.11 -2.67
N ASN A 862 -1.74 -15.12 -1.35
CA ASN A 862 -2.22 -14.07 -0.46
C ASN A 862 -1.36 -12.81 -0.61
N ARG A 863 -1.71 -12.00 -1.63
CA ARG A 863 -1.01 -10.75 -1.98
C ARG A 863 -1.10 -9.70 -0.87
N HIS A 864 -2.22 -9.64 -0.16
CA HIS A 864 -2.44 -8.71 0.95
C HIS A 864 -1.38 -8.93 2.04
N MET A 865 -1.22 -10.18 2.50
CA MET A 865 -0.26 -10.55 3.53
C MET A 865 1.19 -10.24 3.10
N LEU A 866 1.57 -10.59 1.87
CA LEU A 866 2.93 -10.35 1.38
C LEU A 866 3.27 -8.85 1.27
N ARG A 867 2.30 -8.01 0.89
CA ARG A 867 2.46 -6.54 0.88
C ARG A 867 2.59 -6.00 2.31
N ALA A 868 1.72 -6.43 3.21
CA ALA A 868 1.76 -6.03 4.62
C ALA A 868 3.11 -6.40 5.28
N LEU A 869 3.68 -7.56 4.94
CA LEU A 869 5.00 -7.99 5.41
C LEU A 869 6.14 -7.15 4.83
N ALA A 870 6.14 -6.88 3.52
CA ALA A 870 7.14 -6.02 2.90
C ALA A 870 7.12 -4.62 3.51
N GLN A 871 5.93 -4.05 3.71
CA GLN A 871 5.77 -2.75 4.32
C GLN A 871 6.24 -2.74 5.79
N ALA A 872 5.86 -3.74 6.58
CA ALA A 872 6.28 -3.87 7.98
C ALA A 872 7.81 -4.03 8.11
N GLY A 873 8.44 -4.69 7.15
CA GLY A 873 9.90 -4.84 7.07
C GLY A 873 10.62 -3.73 6.31
N GLY A 874 9.96 -2.64 5.91
CA GLY A 874 10.62 -1.52 5.20
C GLY A 874 11.24 -1.90 3.85
N GLY A 875 10.71 -2.93 3.18
CA GLY A 875 11.12 -3.35 1.84
C GLY A 875 10.04 -3.08 0.79
N ALA A 876 10.09 -3.86 -0.30
CA ALA A 876 9.15 -3.78 -1.42
C ALA A 876 8.59 -5.16 -1.79
N TYR A 877 7.34 -5.15 -2.25
CA TYR A 877 6.60 -6.32 -2.75
C TYR A 877 6.65 -6.37 -4.27
N GLU A 878 6.85 -7.57 -4.83
CA GLU A 878 6.70 -7.85 -6.26
C GLU A 878 5.88 -9.13 -6.47
N PHE A 879 5.01 -9.14 -7.48
CA PHE A 879 4.22 -10.32 -7.86
C PHE A 879 4.72 -10.93 -9.16
N PHE A 880 4.95 -12.24 -9.14
CA PHE A 880 5.40 -13.02 -10.30
C PHE A 880 4.26 -13.89 -10.81
N ASP A 881 3.52 -13.38 -11.78
CA ASP A 881 2.46 -14.14 -12.45
C ASP A 881 3.07 -15.11 -13.46
N ALA A 882 2.59 -16.36 -13.47
CA ALA A 882 2.98 -17.36 -14.44
C ALA A 882 2.55 -16.98 -15.88
N LYS A 883 1.54 -16.11 -16.03
CA LYS A 883 1.10 -15.57 -17.32
C LYS A 883 2.05 -14.53 -17.89
N THR A 884 2.80 -13.80 -17.05
CA THR A 884 3.68 -12.71 -17.47
C THR A 884 5.16 -13.01 -17.21
N LYS A 885 5.58 -14.25 -17.51
CA LYS A 885 6.96 -14.76 -17.29
C LYS A 885 8.06 -13.88 -17.92
N HIS A 886 7.78 -13.14 -18.98
CA HIS A 886 8.71 -12.23 -19.63
C HIS A 886 9.14 -11.04 -18.76
N THR A 887 8.24 -10.52 -17.93
CA THR A 887 8.54 -9.38 -17.04
C THR A 887 9.45 -9.77 -15.87
N TRP A 888 9.62 -11.08 -15.62
CA TRP A 888 10.27 -11.57 -14.41
C TRP A 888 11.73 -11.10 -14.31
N ALA A 889 12.45 -11.05 -15.43
CA ALA A 889 13.84 -10.63 -15.43
C ALA A 889 14.00 -9.17 -14.99
N GLU A 890 13.15 -8.29 -15.49
CA GLU A 890 13.14 -6.89 -15.09
C GLU A 890 12.72 -6.74 -13.62
N LYS A 891 11.67 -7.44 -13.18
CA LYS A 891 11.22 -7.40 -11.77
C LYS A 891 12.32 -7.88 -10.80
N VAL A 892 13.06 -8.92 -11.17
CA VAL A 892 14.21 -9.41 -10.38
C VAL A 892 15.32 -8.35 -10.33
N SER A 893 15.70 -7.77 -11.48
CA SER A 893 16.70 -6.71 -11.55
C SER A 893 16.32 -5.51 -10.66
N ARG A 894 15.05 -5.10 -10.72
CA ARG A 894 14.48 -4.03 -9.89
C ARG A 894 14.57 -4.33 -8.40
N GLN A 895 14.22 -5.54 -7.96
CA GLN A 895 14.36 -5.95 -6.56
C GLN A 895 15.80 -5.99 -6.10
N VAL A 896 16.72 -6.49 -6.93
CA VAL A 896 18.15 -6.51 -6.60
C VAL A 896 18.70 -5.10 -6.43
N LYS A 897 18.31 -4.17 -7.33
CA LYS A 897 18.67 -2.75 -7.22
C LYS A 897 18.15 -2.12 -5.92
N ARG A 898 16.90 -2.38 -5.53
CA ARG A 898 16.32 -1.91 -4.25
C ARG A 898 17.02 -2.50 -3.02
N MET A 899 17.45 -3.76 -3.10
CA MET A 899 18.22 -4.39 -2.02
C MET A 899 19.60 -3.75 -1.85
N ALA A 900 20.26 -3.40 -2.96
CA ALA A 900 21.57 -2.76 -2.95
C ALA A 900 21.52 -1.30 -2.50
N SER A 901 20.43 -0.59 -2.76
CA SER A 901 20.28 0.84 -2.44
C SER A 901 19.86 1.11 -0.99
N PRO A 902 20.19 2.30 -0.46
CA PRO A 902 19.61 2.78 0.79
C PRO A 902 18.09 2.98 0.63
N GLY A 903 17.34 2.64 1.69
CA GLY A 903 15.89 2.75 1.71
C GLY A 903 15.40 3.76 2.75
N CYS A 904 14.42 4.58 2.38
CA CYS A 904 13.65 5.43 3.30
C CYS A 904 12.36 4.70 3.69
N SER A 905 12.28 4.20 4.92
CA SER A 905 11.14 3.46 5.44
C SER A 905 10.08 4.38 6.02
N SER A 906 8.86 3.87 6.22
CA SER A 906 7.74 4.64 6.81
C SER A 906 7.45 5.95 6.06
N ALA A 907 7.59 5.91 4.74
CA ALA A 907 7.26 7.03 3.88
C ALA A 907 5.77 7.38 4.01
N SER A 908 5.46 8.66 4.14
CA SER A 908 4.09 9.17 4.17
C SER A 908 4.05 10.59 3.61
N VAL A 909 2.93 10.94 3.00
CA VAL A 909 2.70 12.28 2.45
C VAL A 909 1.63 12.97 3.30
N LYS A 910 1.94 14.20 3.71
CA LYS A 910 0.99 15.11 4.31
C LYS A 910 0.63 16.20 3.32
N TRP A 911 -0.58 16.14 2.78
CA TRP A 911 -1.14 17.19 1.94
C TRP A 911 -1.49 18.41 2.78
N GLN A 912 -1.13 19.61 2.32
CA GLN A 912 -1.53 20.84 2.97
C GLN A 912 -2.80 21.37 2.32
N GLN A 913 -3.90 21.35 3.07
CA GLN A 913 -5.16 21.99 2.72
C GLN A 913 -5.34 23.22 3.61
N PHE A 914 -5.38 24.41 3.00
CA PHE A 914 -5.56 25.66 3.74
C PHE A 914 -7.04 25.98 4.02
N ASN A 915 -7.97 25.18 3.47
CA ASN A 915 -9.40 25.32 3.69
C ASN A 915 -9.93 24.27 4.69
N PRO A 916 -10.39 24.65 5.89
CA PRO A 916 -10.89 23.72 6.90
C PRO A 916 -12.24 23.06 6.54
N THR A 917 -12.96 23.53 5.52
CA THR A 917 -14.20 22.90 5.04
C THR A 917 -14.00 21.94 3.88
N ALA A 918 -12.77 21.78 3.38
CA ALA A 918 -12.47 20.88 2.28
C ALA A 918 -12.64 19.39 2.70
N PRO A 919 -13.09 18.52 1.78
CA PRO A 919 -13.13 17.09 2.03
C PRO A 919 -11.72 16.53 2.24
N PRO A 920 -11.59 15.39 2.97
CA PRO A 920 -10.30 14.77 3.20
C PRO A 920 -9.65 14.35 1.87
N PRO A 921 -8.30 14.41 1.76
CA PRO A 921 -7.60 14.04 0.55
C PRO A 921 -7.80 12.55 0.25
N VAL A 922 -8.19 12.24 -0.99
CA VAL A 922 -8.21 10.86 -1.50
C VAL A 922 -6.88 10.61 -2.19
N GLN A 923 -6.00 9.83 -1.56
CA GLN A 923 -4.64 9.58 -2.04
C GLN A 923 -4.50 8.14 -2.57
N ALA A 924 -3.73 7.98 -3.66
CA ALA A 924 -3.26 6.70 -4.15
C ALA A 924 -1.74 6.74 -4.42
N PRO A 925 -0.96 5.74 -3.95
CA PRO A 925 -1.38 4.66 -3.06
C PRO A 925 -1.73 5.18 -1.66
N LYS A 926 -2.72 4.56 -1.01
CA LYS A 926 -3.15 4.91 0.35
C LYS A 926 -2.04 4.69 1.38
N GLN A 927 -1.24 3.64 1.18
CA GLN A 927 -0.05 3.36 1.98
C GLN A 927 1.20 3.30 1.11
N LEU A 928 2.19 4.12 1.43
CA LEU A 928 3.47 4.14 0.71
C LEU A 928 4.42 3.05 1.24
N HIS A 929 5.09 2.37 0.30
CA HIS A 929 6.20 1.47 0.60
C HIS A 929 7.48 2.27 0.88
N ALA A 930 8.57 1.57 1.23
CA ALA A 930 9.86 2.21 1.35
C ALA A 930 10.33 2.78 -0.01
N LEU A 931 10.97 3.96 0.04
CA LEU A 931 11.55 4.61 -1.14
C LEU A 931 13.00 4.19 -1.30
N PHE A 932 13.46 3.97 -2.53
CA PHE A 932 14.79 3.44 -2.86
C PHE A 932 15.45 4.29 -3.94
N ASN A 933 16.78 4.41 -3.93
CA ASN A 933 17.48 5.16 -4.96
C ASN A 933 17.16 4.64 -6.37
N ASP A 934 17.10 5.57 -7.31
CA ASP A 934 16.79 5.34 -8.72
C ASP A 934 15.49 4.57 -8.99
N CYS A 935 14.58 4.53 -8.02
CA CYS A 935 13.24 4.01 -8.18
C CYS A 935 12.27 5.19 -8.02
N HIS A 936 11.60 5.57 -9.11
CA HIS A 936 10.59 6.62 -9.02
C HIS A 936 9.37 6.11 -8.22
N THR A 937 8.73 7.01 -7.49
CA THR A 937 7.46 6.77 -6.80
C THR A 937 6.53 7.92 -7.11
N LEU A 938 5.37 7.60 -7.69
CA LEU A 938 4.31 8.54 -8.00
C LEU A 938 3.23 8.45 -6.92
N VAL A 939 2.81 9.60 -6.41
CA VAL A 939 1.70 9.70 -5.46
C VAL A 939 0.67 10.66 -6.02
N TYR A 940 -0.53 10.15 -6.25
CA TYR A 940 -1.65 10.92 -6.76
C TYR A 940 -2.62 11.25 -5.64
N GLY A 941 -3.35 12.34 -5.79
CA GLY A 941 -4.48 12.60 -4.91
C GLY A 941 -5.48 13.60 -5.46
N PHE A 942 -6.75 13.36 -5.16
CA PHE A 942 -7.79 14.38 -5.25
C PHE A 942 -7.73 15.22 -3.98
N VAL A 943 -7.13 16.41 -4.10
CA VAL A 943 -6.90 17.30 -2.97
C VAL A 943 -7.33 18.71 -3.35
N PRO A 944 -8.53 19.14 -2.94
CA PRO A 944 -9.01 20.48 -3.24
C PRO A 944 -8.12 21.56 -2.62
N HIS A 945 -7.84 22.59 -3.41
CA HIS A 945 -7.04 23.76 -3.07
C HIS A 945 -5.63 23.43 -2.53
N CYS A 946 -4.98 22.43 -3.10
CA CYS A 946 -3.64 22.02 -2.67
C CYS A 946 -2.55 22.64 -3.54
N THR A 947 -1.57 23.27 -2.89
CA THR A 947 -0.38 23.84 -3.54
C THR A 947 0.92 23.33 -2.92
N GLU A 948 0.83 22.59 -1.82
CA GLU A 948 1.97 22.11 -1.05
C GLU A 948 1.71 20.73 -0.45
N ALA A 949 2.74 19.90 -0.44
CA ALA A 949 2.76 18.63 0.26
C ALA A 949 4.07 18.46 1.02
N THR A 950 4.05 17.66 2.08
CA THR A 950 5.25 17.32 2.86
C THR A 950 5.46 15.82 2.86
N LEU A 951 6.61 15.38 2.34
CA LEU A 951 7.08 14.00 2.46
C LEU A 951 7.74 13.82 3.83
N LEU A 952 7.32 12.78 4.55
CA LEU A 952 7.88 12.33 5.80
C LEU A 952 8.41 10.91 5.65
N GLY A 953 9.57 10.61 6.23
CA GLY A 953 10.11 9.26 6.21
C GLY A 953 11.27 9.06 7.19
N ASN A 954 11.80 7.84 7.24
CA ASN A 954 12.95 7.48 8.08
C ASN A 954 14.06 6.90 7.21
N LEU A 955 15.20 7.60 7.14
CA LEU A 955 16.39 7.19 6.42
C LEU A 955 17.49 6.84 7.42
N GLY A 956 17.75 5.55 7.63
CA GLY A 956 18.83 5.09 8.52
C GLY A 956 18.70 5.54 9.98
N GLY A 957 17.47 5.73 10.48
CA GLY A 957 17.18 6.23 11.84
C GLY A 957 16.98 7.75 11.93
N LEU A 958 17.28 8.50 10.87
CA LEU A 958 17.05 9.94 10.78
C LEU A 958 15.67 10.23 10.17
N ARG A 959 14.92 11.14 10.79
CA ARG A 959 13.65 11.62 10.22
C ARG A 959 13.94 12.54 9.04
N LEU A 960 13.50 12.12 7.86
CA LEU A 960 13.47 12.93 6.66
C LEU A 960 12.15 13.69 6.62
N GLN A 961 12.23 15.00 6.39
CA GLN A 961 11.07 15.85 6.13
C GLN A 961 11.41 16.79 4.97
N THR A 962 10.68 16.66 3.88
CA THR A 962 10.89 17.47 2.67
C THR A 962 9.56 18.05 2.23
N MET A 963 9.49 19.38 2.14
CA MET A 963 8.32 20.08 1.59
C MET A 963 8.48 20.23 0.08
N VAL A 964 7.38 20.05 -0.63
CA VAL A 964 7.28 20.24 -2.08
C VAL A 964 6.16 21.23 -2.34
N SER A 965 6.45 22.27 -3.09
CA SER A 965 5.48 23.29 -3.53
C SER A 965 5.32 23.26 -5.05
N THR A 966 4.13 23.62 -5.52
CA THR A 966 3.81 23.68 -6.94
C THR A 966 4.13 25.07 -7.50
N SER A 967 4.96 25.15 -8.54
CA SER A 967 5.18 26.39 -9.29
C SER A 967 4.04 26.68 -10.29
N GLU A 968 3.92 27.92 -10.78
CA GLU A 968 2.89 28.25 -11.80
C GLU A 968 3.05 27.45 -13.09
N LEU A 969 4.28 27.06 -13.47
CA LEU A 969 4.55 26.22 -14.64
C LEU A 969 4.03 24.78 -14.48
N GLN A 970 3.81 24.34 -13.24
CA GLN A 970 3.33 23.00 -12.90
C GLN A 970 1.83 22.98 -12.58
N LYS A 971 1.14 24.12 -12.77
CA LYS A 971 -0.31 24.24 -12.71
C LYS A 971 -0.88 24.11 -14.11
N THR A 972 -1.62 23.04 -14.35
CA THR A 972 -2.28 22.78 -15.63
C THR A 972 -3.80 22.89 -15.50
N ARG A 973 -4.49 22.98 -16.63
CA ARG A 973 -5.95 22.94 -16.71
C ARG A 973 -6.35 21.86 -17.69
N GLY A 974 -7.14 20.89 -17.26
CA GLY A 974 -7.45 19.71 -18.06
C GLY A 974 -8.06 18.58 -17.25
N THR A 975 -8.10 17.40 -17.86
CA THR A 975 -8.56 16.15 -17.23
C THR A 975 -7.51 15.04 -17.30
N PHE A 976 -6.30 15.34 -17.75
CA PHE A 976 -5.25 14.35 -17.98
C PHE A 976 -4.75 13.77 -16.65
N LEU A 977 -4.39 14.63 -15.70
CA LEU A 977 -3.96 14.22 -14.36
C LEU A 977 -5.12 13.65 -13.54
N HIS A 978 -6.34 14.16 -13.74
CA HIS A 978 -7.53 13.61 -13.10
C HIS A 978 -7.77 12.15 -13.49
N LYS A 979 -7.64 11.83 -14.78
CA LYS A 979 -7.78 10.44 -15.28
C LYS A 979 -6.73 9.52 -14.67
N LEU A 980 -5.46 9.94 -14.59
CA LEU A 980 -4.40 9.14 -13.96
C LEU A 980 -4.60 9.00 -12.44
N THR A 981 -5.03 10.07 -11.77
CA THR A 981 -5.37 10.02 -10.34
C THR A 981 -6.51 9.04 -10.09
N ALA A 982 -7.55 9.07 -10.91
CA ALA A 982 -8.65 8.12 -10.85
C ALA A 982 -8.17 6.68 -11.11
N ARG A 983 -7.33 6.46 -12.13
CA ARG A 983 -6.72 5.13 -12.39
C ARG A 983 -5.89 4.66 -11.20
N ALA A 984 -5.09 5.53 -10.59
CA ALA A 984 -4.26 5.19 -9.44
C ALA A 984 -5.12 4.76 -8.24
N VAL A 985 -6.24 5.45 -7.98
CA VAL A 985 -7.21 5.09 -6.94
C VAL A 985 -7.89 3.75 -7.24
N ILE A 986 -8.29 3.50 -8.49
CA ILE A 986 -8.85 2.22 -8.93
C ILE A 986 -7.81 1.09 -8.77
N ARG A 987 -6.57 1.32 -9.17
CA ARG A 987 -5.46 0.36 -9.01
C ARG A 987 -5.18 0.06 -7.55
N ASP A 988 -5.22 1.06 -6.67
CA ASP A 988 -5.04 0.88 -5.23
C ASP A 988 -6.23 0.14 -4.59
N TYR A 989 -7.43 0.25 -5.14
CA TYR A 989 -8.56 -0.60 -4.78
C TYR A 989 -8.35 -2.06 -5.22
N GLU A 990 -7.95 -2.28 -6.48
CA GLU A 990 -7.79 -3.62 -7.07
C GLU A 990 -6.64 -4.38 -6.41
N ASP A 991 -5.48 -3.73 -6.30
CA ASP A 991 -4.20 -4.33 -5.95
C ASP A 991 -3.45 -3.62 -4.80
N GLY A 992 -4.02 -2.59 -4.17
CA GLY A 992 -3.36 -1.86 -3.08
C GLY A 992 -3.48 -2.53 -1.71
N LEU A 993 -2.93 -1.85 -0.70
CA LEU A 993 -3.04 -2.20 0.71
C LEU A 993 -3.84 -1.11 1.44
N LEU A 994 -5.16 -1.29 1.50
CA LEU A 994 -6.06 -0.31 2.12
C LEU A 994 -5.98 -0.30 3.66
N ASP A 995 -5.74 -1.47 4.26
CA ASP A 995 -5.56 -1.66 5.69
C ASP A 995 -4.60 -2.83 5.98
N ALA A 996 -3.93 -2.80 7.13
CA ALA A 996 -3.04 -3.87 7.56
C ALA A 996 -3.79 -5.14 7.97
N SER A 997 -5.05 -5.02 8.42
CA SER A 997 -5.94 -6.16 8.72
C SER A 997 -6.69 -6.59 7.46
N GLU A 998 -6.72 -7.91 7.20
CA GLU A 998 -7.42 -8.47 6.04
C GLU A 998 -8.93 -8.19 6.09
N ALA A 999 -9.55 -8.27 7.28
CA ALA A 999 -10.98 -8.04 7.44
C ALA A 999 -11.36 -6.58 7.17
N GLU A 1000 -10.59 -5.63 7.69
CA GLU A 1000 -10.80 -4.19 7.46
C GLU A 1000 -10.51 -3.82 5.99
N HIS A 1001 -9.49 -4.45 5.39
CA HIS A 1001 -9.19 -4.29 3.97
C HIS A 1001 -10.37 -4.67 3.08
N GLU A 1002 -10.99 -5.84 3.33
CA GLU A 1002 -12.17 -6.29 2.60
C GLU A 1002 -13.42 -5.43 2.90
N SER A 1003 -13.59 -4.96 4.14
CA SER A 1003 -14.68 -4.03 4.49
C SER A 1003 -14.55 -2.70 3.73
N GLN A 1004 -13.35 -2.10 3.71
CA GLN A 1004 -13.08 -0.87 2.97
C GLN A 1004 -13.24 -1.07 1.45
N LYS A 1005 -12.88 -2.24 0.91
CA LYS A 1005 -13.18 -2.59 -0.48
C LYS A 1005 -14.69 -2.67 -0.76
N ALA A 1006 -15.48 -3.20 0.17
CA ALA A 1006 -16.93 -3.23 -0.02
C ALA A 1006 -17.52 -1.80 -0.03
N GLU A 1007 -17.07 -0.93 0.89
CA GLU A 1007 -17.52 0.46 0.98
C GLU A 1007 -17.08 1.31 -0.23
N LEU A 1008 -15.86 1.11 -0.73
CA LEU A 1008 -15.33 1.87 -1.87
C LEU A 1008 -15.86 1.39 -3.23
N LYS A 1009 -16.50 0.22 -3.32
CA LYS A 1009 -16.93 -0.38 -4.59
C LYS A 1009 -17.80 0.57 -5.43
N SER A 1010 -18.81 1.21 -4.82
CA SER A 1010 -19.68 2.17 -5.52
C SER A 1010 -18.90 3.41 -5.97
N PHE A 1011 -18.05 3.94 -5.09
CA PHE A 1011 -17.17 5.07 -5.41
C PHE A 1011 -16.23 4.76 -6.58
N ILE A 1012 -15.67 3.54 -6.64
CA ILE A 1012 -14.81 3.09 -7.75
C ILE A 1012 -15.58 3.00 -9.07
N ILE A 1013 -16.82 2.49 -9.05
CA ILE A 1013 -17.68 2.42 -10.25
C ILE A 1013 -18.05 3.83 -10.72
N GLU A 1014 -18.40 4.73 -9.80
CA GLU A 1014 -18.70 6.13 -10.10
C GLU A 1014 -17.49 6.86 -10.69
N LEU A 1015 -16.32 6.70 -10.07
CA LEU A 1015 -15.06 7.31 -10.52
C LEU A 1015 -14.65 6.79 -11.92
N SER A 1016 -14.81 5.49 -12.14
CA SER A 1016 -14.60 4.84 -13.44
C SER A 1016 -15.53 5.40 -14.52
N ARG A 1017 -16.81 5.64 -14.21
CA ARG A 1017 -17.77 6.25 -15.15
C ARG A 1017 -17.51 7.73 -15.38
N GLU A 1018 -17.15 8.47 -14.34
CA GLU A 1018 -16.88 9.91 -14.42
C GLU A 1018 -15.69 10.24 -15.31
N PHE A 1019 -14.59 9.49 -15.17
CA PHE A 1019 -13.36 9.71 -15.92
C PHE A 1019 -13.19 8.78 -17.13
N SER A 1020 -14.22 7.97 -17.43
CA SER A 1020 -14.24 6.98 -18.51
C SER A 1020 -13.06 6.00 -18.47
N ILE A 1021 -12.77 5.41 -17.31
CA ILE A 1021 -11.64 4.49 -17.10
C ILE A 1021 -12.15 3.06 -16.95
N LEU A 1022 -11.53 2.09 -17.61
CA LEU A 1022 -11.84 0.68 -17.40
C LEU A 1022 -11.39 0.18 -16.01
N SER A 1023 -12.20 -0.68 -15.41
CA SER A 1023 -11.89 -1.37 -14.14
C SER A 1023 -12.37 -2.82 -14.19
N GLN A 1024 -12.08 -3.60 -13.16
CA GLN A 1024 -12.66 -4.94 -13.04
C GLN A 1024 -14.21 -4.97 -13.04
N PHE A 1025 -14.88 -3.83 -12.75
CA PHE A 1025 -16.34 -3.73 -12.67
C PHE A 1025 -16.99 -3.04 -13.88
N THR A 1026 -16.22 -2.45 -14.79
CA THR A 1026 -16.75 -1.58 -15.85
C THR A 1026 -16.13 -1.91 -17.21
N SER A 1027 -16.92 -1.70 -18.25
CA SER A 1027 -16.56 -1.96 -19.65
C SER A 1027 -17.06 -0.82 -20.53
N PHE A 1028 -16.39 -0.54 -21.66
CA PHE A 1028 -16.96 0.35 -22.66
C PHE A 1028 -17.96 -0.41 -23.51
N VAL A 1029 -19.13 0.19 -23.75
CA VAL A 1029 -20.08 -0.27 -24.75
C VAL A 1029 -20.45 0.88 -25.67
N ALA A 1030 -20.51 0.59 -26.97
CA ALA A 1030 -20.92 1.52 -28.00
C ALA A 1030 -21.87 0.79 -28.95
N ILE A 1031 -23.00 1.41 -29.30
CA ILE A 1031 -24.04 0.81 -30.16
C ILE A 1031 -24.26 1.74 -31.34
N GLU A 1032 -24.22 1.16 -32.53
CA GLU A 1032 -24.57 1.79 -33.79
C GLU A 1032 -25.95 1.30 -34.20
N GLU A 1033 -26.98 2.11 -33.94
CA GLU A 1033 -28.33 1.84 -34.42
C GLU A 1033 -28.38 1.95 -35.95
N ARG A 1034 -28.97 0.94 -36.59
CA ARG A 1034 -29.13 0.86 -38.05
C ARG A 1034 -30.62 0.81 -38.37
N ASP A 1035 -31.08 1.79 -39.14
CA ASP A 1035 -32.41 1.81 -39.74
C ASP A 1035 -32.35 1.22 -41.14
N SER A 1036 -33.35 0.44 -41.54
CA SER A 1036 -33.39 -0.31 -42.81
C SER A 1036 -33.47 0.57 -44.07
N ASP A 1037 -33.65 1.88 -43.95
CA ASP A 1037 -34.01 2.78 -45.07
C ASP A 1037 -32.97 3.88 -45.39
N GLN A 1038 -31.76 3.86 -44.81
CA GLN A 1038 -30.71 4.86 -45.13
C GLN A 1038 -29.55 4.26 -45.94
N SER A 1039 -29.20 4.89 -47.07
CA SER A 1039 -28.01 4.57 -47.86
C SER A 1039 -26.74 5.01 -47.14
N GLU A 1040 -25.83 4.06 -46.87
CA GLU A 1040 -24.60 4.27 -46.07
C GLU A 1040 -23.38 4.68 -46.91
N ASP A 1041 -23.43 5.85 -47.57
CA ASP A 1041 -22.27 6.41 -48.29
C ASP A 1041 -21.72 7.66 -47.57
N GLY A 1042 -21.32 7.51 -46.30
CA GLY A 1042 -20.60 8.56 -45.57
C GLY A 1042 -19.08 8.39 -45.68
N VAL A 1043 -18.37 9.38 -46.24
CA VAL A 1043 -16.90 9.41 -46.22
C VAL A 1043 -16.44 10.03 -44.90
N THR A 1044 -15.54 9.36 -44.19
CA THR A 1044 -14.91 9.90 -42.97
C THR A 1044 -13.70 10.77 -43.34
N ASP A 1045 -13.75 12.06 -43.03
CA ASP A 1045 -12.66 13.01 -43.28
C ASP A 1045 -11.56 12.87 -42.21
N ILE A 1046 -10.60 11.99 -42.46
CA ILE A 1046 -9.50 11.67 -41.52
C ILE A 1046 -8.63 12.90 -41.21
N PRO A 1047 -8.16 13.69 -42.20
CA PRO A 1047 -7.37 14.90 -41.93
C PRO A 1047 -8.03 15.87 -40.97
N LYS A 1048 -9.36 16.06 -41.07
CA LYS A 1048 -10.11 16.92 -40.17
C LYS A 1048 -10.10 16.41 -38.72
N LEU A 1049 -10.34 15.10 -38.53
CA LEU A 1049 -10.30 14.48 -37.20
C LEU A 1049 -8.90 14.55 -36.55
N LEU A 1050 -7.84 14.47 -37.36
CA LEU A 1050 -6.47 14.63 -36.88
C LEU A 1050 -6.13 16.07 -36.51
N ALA A 1051 -6.73 17.06 -37.19
CA ALA A 1051 -6.53 18.47 -36.92
C ALA A 1051 -7.28 18.94 -35.66
N ASP A 1052 -8.41 18.31 -35.32
CA ASP A 1052 -9.14 18.60 -34.07
C ASP A 1052 -8.32 18.24 -32.81
N GLU A 1053 -7.39 17.28 -32.91
CA GLU A 1053 -6.49 16.85 -31.83
C GLU A 1053 -5.10 17.50 -31.96
N ASP A 1054 -5.06 18.84 -31.99
CA ASP A 1054 -3.80 19.57 -32.06
C ASP A 1054 -2.99 19.46 -30.76
N VAL A 1055 -1.69 19.23 -30.92
CA VAL A 1055 -0.70 19.11 -29.85
C VAL A 1055 0.35 20.22 -29.90
N ASP A 1056 0.40 21.02 -30.97
CA ASP A 1056 1.39 22.09 -31.12
C ASP A 1056 1.00 23.34 -30.31
N PHE A 1057 1.52 23.43 -29.08
CA PHE A 1057 1.41 24.64 -28.28
C PHE A 1057 2.52 25.69 -28.57
N LEU A 1058 3.42 25.42 -29.52
CA LEU A 1058 4.49 26.32 -29.98
C LEU A 1058 4.32 26.73 -31.45
N PRO A 1059 3.14 27.24 -31.88
CA PRO A 1059 2.93 27.62 -33.27
C PRO A 1059 3.77 28.83 -33.71
N TYR A 1060 4.32 29.58 -32.74
CA TYR A 1060 5.16 30.77 -32.96
C TYR A 1060 6.64 30.46 -33.19
N MET A 1061 7.08 29.20 -33.06
CA MET A 1061 8.47 28.78 -33.32
C MET A 1061 8.56 27.98 -34.62
N ASP A 1062 9.68 28.14 -35.32
CA ASP A 1062 10.02 27.37 -36.51
C ASP A 1062 10.59 25.98 -36.14
N TRP A 1063 10.46 25.04 -37.08
CA TRP A 1063 10.99 23.69 -36.93
C TRP A 1063 12.51 23.68 -37.14
N THR A 1064 13.22 22.96 -36.29
CA THR A 1064 14.63 22.61 -36.48
C THR A 1064 14.73 21.17 -36.99
N SER A 1065 15.56 20.95 -38.00
CA SER A 1065 15.78 19.63 -38.60
C SER A 1065 17.19 19.11 -38.29
N PRO A 1066 17.43 17.78 -38.28
CA PRO A 1066 18.76 17.22 -38.03
C PRO A 1066 19.84 17.66 -39.04
N GLN A 1067 19.43 18.22 -40.18
CA GLN A 1067 20.35 18.73 -41.21
C GLN A 1067 20.89 20.12 -40.86
N ASP A 1068 20.18 20.91 -40.06
CA ASP A 1068 20.61 22.26 -39.67
C ASP A 1068 21.76 22.25 -38.64
N ASP A 1069 21.88 21.18 -37.85
CA ASP A 1069 22.94 21.05 -36.83
C ASP A 1069 24.33 20.80 -37.44
N GLN A 1070 24.42 20.28 -38.69
CA GLN A 1070 25.72 19.99 -39.34
C GLN A 1070 26.42 21.22 -39.94
N GLU A 1071 25.72 22.35 -40.14
CA GLU A 1071 26.33 23.58 -40.67
C GLU A 1071 26.79 24.57 -39.57
N SER A 1072 26.54 24.28 -38.29
CA SER A 1072 26.77 25.23 -37.19
C SER A 1072 28.10 25.08 -36.44
N ASP A 1073 28.92 24.08 -36.76
CA ASP A 1073 30.18 23.78 -36.06
C ASP A 1073 31.44 24.48 -36.65
N GLU A 1074 31.31 25.27 -37.72
CA GLU A 1074 32.43 26.06 -38.24
C GLU A 1074 32.31 27.56 -37.90
N VAL A 1075 33.16 27.95 -36.93
CA VAL A 1075 33.71 29.30 -36.68
C VAL A 1075 32.85 30.26 -35.84
N ARG A 1076 33.19 30.36 -34.54
CA ARG A 1076 33.16 31.64 -33.81
C ARG A 1076 34.53 31.92 -33.18
N PRO A 1077 35.26 32.97 -33.61
CA PRO A 1077 36.55 33.31 -33.05
C PRO A 1077 36.40 34.10 -31.74
N MET A 1078 37.44 34.01 -30.92
CA MET A 1078 37.56 34.57 -29.58
C MET A 1078 38.12 36.02 -29.63
N MET A 1079 37.50 36.93 -28.85
CA MET A 1079 37.98 38.27 -28.37
C MET A 1079 38.02 39.47 -29.35
N PRO A 1080 38.15 40.76 -28.93
CA PRO A 1080 37.89 41.46 -27.64
C PRO A 1080 37.06 42.78 -27.76
N PHE A 1081 36.82 43.44 -26.61
CA PHE A 1081 36.18 44.75 -26.41
C PHE A 1081 36.93 45.97 -27.00
N MET A 1082 36.15 46.99 -27.43
CA MET A 1082 36.38 48.45 -27.49
C MET A 1082 36.36 49.15 -28.88
N SER A 1083 35.82 50.39 -28.85
CA SER A 1083 35.58 51.41 -29.92
C SER A 1083 34.40 51.09 -30.85
N GLY A 1084 33.47 51.98 -31.23
CA GLY A 1084 33.27 53.40 -31.03
C GLY A 1084 32.43 53.94 -32.20
N LEU A 1085 31.25 54.49 -31.89
CA LEU A 1085 30.47 55.52 -32.64
C LEU A 1085 29.91 55.24 -34.07
N CYS A 1086 28.62 55.60 -34.22
CA CYS A 1086 27.87 55.92 -35.46
C CYS A 1086 27.71 54.78 -36.50
N SER A 1087 26.52 54.34 -36.89
CA SER A 1087 25.44 55.14 -37.52
C SER A 1087 24.16 54.30 -37.59
N TYR A 1088 23.02 54.93 -37.34
CA TYR A 1088 21.67 54.43 -37.59
C TYR A 1088 21.39 54.41 -39.10
N ASP A 1089 20.79 53.34 -39.63
CA ASP A 1089 19.63 53.50 -40.54
C ASP A 1089 18.73 52.25 -40.65
N MET A 1090 17.47 52.49 -40.30
CA MET A 1090 16.19 51.84 -40.61
C MET A 1090 16.08 50.34 -40.98
N MET A 1091 15.36 49.60 -40.11
CA MET A 1091 14.13 48.90 -40.55
C MET A 1091 13.13 48.77 -39.39
N VAL A 1092 11.86 48.97 -39.72
CA VAL A 1092 10.72 49.24 -38.82
C VAL A 1092 10.28 47.96 -38.08
N CYS A 1093 10.27 47.98 -36.74
CA CYS A 1093 9.64 46.96 -35.90
C CYS A 1093 8.60 47.60 -34.95
N SER A 1094 7.58 46.80 -34.61
CA SER A 1094 6.32 47.19 -33.96
C SER A 1094 6.48 47.88 -32.58
N PRO A 1095 5.47 48.65 -32.12
CA PRO A 1095 5.57 49.48 -30.90
C PRO A 1095 5.84 48.67 -29.62
N THR A 1096 5.47 47.40 -29.60
CA THR A 1096 5.59 46.53 -28.41
C THR A 1096 7.03 46.04 -28.19
N LEU A 1097 7.83 45.90 -29.25
CA LEU A 1097 9.23 45.48 -29.16
C LEU A 1097 10.14 46.61 -28.64
N ILE A 1098 9.79 47.87 -28.97
CA ILE A 1098 10.54 49.06 -28.56
C ILE A 1098 10.48 49.24 -27.03
N VAL A 1099 9.33 48.98 -26.41
CA VAL A 1099 9.13 49.15 -24.96
C VAL A 1099 9.96 48.13 -24.15
N PHE A 1100 10.14 46.91 -24.65
CA PHE A 1100 10.93 45.87 -23.96
C PHE A 1100 12.44 46.15 -24.01
N ASN A 1101 12.96 46.59 -25.15
CA ASN A 1101 14.38 46.95 -25.28
C ASN A 1101 14.73 48.19 -24.45
N GLN A 1102 13.82 49.16 -24.37
CA GLN A 1102 14.03 50.36 -23.57
C GLN A 1102 14.04 50.05 -22.06
N ALA A 1103 13.14 49.19 -21.58
CA ALA A 1103 13.13 48.76 -20.18
C ALA A 1103 14.41 48.00 -19.79
N HIS A 1104 14.93 47.13 -20.67
CA HIS A 1104 16.18 46.43 -20.42
C HIS A 1104 17.39 47.38 -20.34
N GLU A 1105 17.51 48.33 -21.27
CA GLU A 1105 18.57 49.35 -21.19
C GLU A 1105 18.47 50.23 -19.94
N ASP A 1106 17.26 50.62 -19.55
CA ASP A 1106 17.04 51.49 -18.40
C ASP A 1106 17.36 50.76 -17.08
N ILE A 1107 17.07 49.44 -16.99
CA ILE A 1107 17.49 48.62 -15.84
C ILE A 1107 19.02 48.49 -15.78
N LEU A 1108 19.71 48.31 -16.91
CA LEU A 1108 21.18 48.25 -16.93
C LEU A 1108 21.82 49.60 -16.52
N LYS A 1109 21.27 50.72 -17.00
CA LYS A 1109 21.71 52.07 -16.58
C LYS A 1109 21.47 52.29 -15.08
N MET A 1110 20.40 51.73 -14.53
CA MET A 1110 20.10 51.77 -13.11
C MET A 1110 21.14 51.02 -12.27
N LEU A 1111 21.48 49.79 -12.66
CA LEU A 1111 22.53 49.02 -11.99
C LEU A 1111 23.90 49.71 -12.07
N ALA A 1112 24.26 50.23 -13.25
CA ALA A 1112 25.51 50.97 -13.42
C ALA A 1112 25.58 52.22 -12.52
N THR A 1113 24.46 52.95 -12.39
CA THR A 1113 24.39 54.15 -11.55
C THR A 1113 24.57 53.82 -10.06
N LEU A 1114 23.98 52.72 -9.58
CA LEU A 1114 24.15 52.25 -8.20
C LEU A 1114 25.60 51.83 -7.90
N LEU A 1115 26.25 51.14 -8.84
CA LEU A 1115 27.66 50.74 -8.71
C LEU A 1115 28.60 51.94 -8.66
N VAL A 1116 28.35 52.98 -9.46
CA VAL A 1116 29.13 54.24 -9.40
C VAL A 1116 28.96 54.93 -8.05
N LEU A 1117 27.74 54.97 -7.50
CA LEU A 1117 27.50 55.53 -6.17
C LEU A 1117 28.23 54.73 -5.07
N GLN A 1118 28.30 53.41 -5.19
CA GLN A 1118 29.07 52.54 -4.28
C GLN A 1118 30.58 52.78 -4.39
N LEU A 1119 31.11 52.93 -5.61
CA LEU A 1119 32.52 53.21 -5.87
C LEU A 1119 32.93 54.57 -5.28
N LEU A 1120 32.12 55.62 -5.50
CA LEU A 1120 32.37 56.97 -4.96
C LEU A 1120 32.50 56.97 -3.42
N ARG A 1121 31.73 56.15 -2.72
CA ARG A 1121 31.84 55.99 -1.26
C ARG A 1121 33.15 55.31 -0.85
N LEU A 1122 33.56 54.27 -1.56
CA LEU A 1122 34.78 53.52 -1.27
C LEU A 1122 36.03 54.39 -1.43
N GLU A 1123 36.05 55.25 -2.45
CA GLU A 1123 37.21 56.10 -2.73
C GLU A 1123 37.24 57.43 -1.95
N LYS A 1124 36.09 58.00 -1.54
CA LYS A 1124 36.05 59.32 -0.87
C LYS A 1124 35.12 59.36 0.35
N ARG A 1125 35.67 59.10 1.54
CA ARG A 1125 34.93 59.12 2.82
C ARG A 1125 34.31 60.47 3.20
N GLU A 1126 34.86 61.61 2.74
CA GLU A 1126 34.32 62.94 3.09
C GLU A 1126 33.03 63.29 2.33
N GLU A 1127 32.83 62.76 1.11
CA GLU A 1127 31.59 62.94 0.33
C GLU A 1127 30.43 62.05 0.82
N GLY A 1128 30.71 61.04 1.66
CA GLY A 1128 29.69 60.23 2.33
C GLY A 1128 28.79 61.03 3.29
N LYS A 1129 29.28 62.16 3.83
CA LYS A 1129 28.44 63.14 4.56
C LYS A 1129 27.51 63.89 3.62
N LEU A 1130 27.99 64.26 2.42
CA LEU A 1130 27.23 64.96 1.38
C LEU A 1130 26.05 64.10 0.88
N LEU A 1131 26.29 62.80 0.67
CA LEU A 1131 25.26 61.81 0.33
C LEU A 1131 24.17 61.73 1.41
N ARG A 1132 24.54 61.72 2.70
CA ARG A 1132 23.56 61.73 3.80
C ARG A 1132 22.63 62.94 3.75
N THR A 1133 23.16 64.15 3.51
CA THR A 1133 22.37 65.37 3.32
C THR A 1133 21.45 65.32 2.11
N LEU A 1134 21.86 64.63 1.02
CA LEU A 1134 21.04 64.40 -0.17
C LEU A 1134 19.85 63.49 0.11
N PHE A 1135 20.05 62.41 0.88
CA PHE A 1135 18.95 61.51 1.29
C PHE A 1135 18.03 62.14 2.34
N SER A 1136 18.50 63.08 3.16
CA SER A 1136 17.69 63.79 4.16
C SER A 1136 17.04 65.09 3.65
N LEU A 1137 17.31 65.50 2.40
CA LEU A 1137 16.78 66.73 1.77
C LEU A 1137 17.04 68.02 2.58
N GLU A 1138 18.15 68.10 3.33
CA GLU A 1138 18.54 69.33 4.04
C GLU A 1138 19.47 70.19 3.17
N GLU A 1139 19.05 71.40 2.81
CA GLU A 1139 19.89 72.32 2.04
C GLU A 1139 20.97 72.97 2.92
N SER A 1140 22.22 72.51 2.80
CA SER A 1140 23.37 73.20 3.39
C SER A 1140 23.80 74.41 2.55
N SER A 1141 24.18 75.50 3.22
CA SER A 1141 24.54 76.81 2.67
C SER A 1141 26.00 76.96 2.18
N GLU A 1142 26.75 75.87 2.07
CA GLU A 1142 28.16 75.88 1.62
C GLU A 1142 28.31 75.77 0.10
N PRO A 1143 29.35 76.37 -0.51
CA PRO A 1143 29.54 76.39 -1.96
C PRO A 1143 29.86 74.98 -2.48
N ARG A 1144 29.03 74.50 -3.40
CA ARG A 1144 29.01 73.11 -3.86
C ARG A 1144 30.01 72.87 -5.00
N SER A 1145 30.70 71.71 -4.97
CA SER A 1145 31.66 71.31 -6.01
C SER A 1145 30.96 70.93 -7.33
N ALA A 1146 31.67 70.98 -8.46
CA ALA A 1146 31.12 70.58 -9.78
C ALA A 1146 30.57 69.14 -9.82
N HIS A 1147 31.04 68.27 -8.92
CA HIS A 1147 30.58 66.89 -8.79
C HIS A 1147 29.18 66.79 -8.14
N TRP A 1148 28.72 67.83 -7.42
CA TRP A 1148 27.41 67.85 -6.79
C TRP A 1148 26.26 67.80 -7.80
N GLU A 1149 26.36 68.54 -8.91
CA GLU A 1149 25.31 68.52 -9.93
C GLU A 1149 25.23 67.15 -10.63
N ALA A 1150 26.36 66.50 -10.88
CA ALA A 1150 26.38 65.16 -11.46
C ALA A 1150 25.73 64.13 -10.52
N LEU A 1151 26.03 64.22 -9.22
CA LEU A 1151 25.45 63.34 -8.21
C LEU A 1151 23.94 63.57 -8.05
N LYS A 1152 23.51 64.84 -8.02
CA LYS A 1152 22.09 65.20 -7.97
C LYS A 1152 21.32 64.69 -9.18
N ARG A 1153 21.87 64.85 -10.39
CA ARG A 1153 21.28 64.30 -11.63
C ARG A 1153 21.16 62.77 -11.59
N ALA A 1154 22.16 62.08 -11.05
CA ALA A 1154 22.10 60.63 -10.89
C ALA A 1154 21.00 60.21 -9.91
N VAL A 1155 20.88 60.90 -8.77
CA VAL A 1155 19.82 60.64 -7.78
C VAL A 1155 18.43 60.94 -8.36
N ASP A 1156 18.26 62.07 -9.04
CA ASP A 1156 16.99 62.45 -9.68
C ASP A 1156 16.60 61.42 -10.76
N TRP A 1157 17.57 60.89 -11.51
CA TRP A 1157 17.36 59.85 -12.52
C TRP A 1157 16.94 58.52 -11.90
N VAL A 1158 17.59 58.07 -10.81
CA VAL A 1158 17.21 56.84 -10.10
C VAL A 1158 15.81 56.97 -9.47
N CYS A 1159 15.48 58.14 -8.92
CA CYS A 1159 14.13 58.43 -8.42
C CYS A 1159 13.07 58.38 -9.52
N TRP A 1160 13.40 58.85 -10.72
CA TRP A 1160 12.50 58.73 -11.87
C TRP A 1160 12.34 57.26 -12.29
N ALA A 1161 13.43 56.48 -12.36
CA ALA A 1161 13.40 55.07 -12.74
C ALA A 1161 12.57 54.21 -11.77
N ASP A 1162 12.68 54.45 -10.45
CA ASP A 1162 11.85 53.77 -9.44
C ASP A 1162 10.35 54.05 -9.61
N ARG A 1163 9.98 55.25 -10.09
CA ARG A 1163 8.59 55.60 -10.42
C ARG A 1163 8.11 54.92 -11.70
N GLN A 1164 8.98 54.76 -12.70
CA GLN A 1164 8.63 54.08 -13.95
C GLN A 1164 8.56 52.55 -13.81
N TYR A 1165 9.38 51.96 -12.94
CA TYR A 1165 9.45 50.52 -12.72
C TYR A 1165 9.25 50.15 -11.23
N PRO A 1166 8.01 50.21 -10.72
CA PRO A 1166 7.73 49.92 -9.32
C PRO A 1166 8.14 48.48 -8.95
N CYS A 1167 8.71 48.30 -7.76
CA CYS A 1167 9.12 46.99 -7.23
C CYS A 1167 10.27 46.30 -7.99
N ILE A 1168 10.97 46.98 -8.90
CA ILE A 1168 12.12 46.37 -9.62
C ILE A 1168 13.24 45.97 -8.65
N TYR A 1169 13.48 46.76 -7.61
CA TYR A 1169 14.48 46.49 -6.57
C TYR A 1169 14.17 45.25 -5.75
N SER A 1170 12.89 44.97 -5.48
CA SER A 1170 12.50 43.79 -4.71
C SER A 1170 12.57 42.52 -5.55
N ARG A 1171 12.25 42.62 -6.86
CA ARG A 1171 12.40 41.52 -7.83
C ARG A 1171 13.84 41.17 -8.14
N LEU A 1172 14.73 42.17 -8.15
CA LEU A 1172 16.18 41.98 -8.28
C LEU A 1172 16.85 41.67 -6.93
N GLU A 1173 16.08 41.50 -5.85
CA GLU A 1173 16.55 41.15 -4.51
C GLU A 1173 17.55 42.16 -3.88
N PHE A 1174 17.54 43.42 -4.34
CA PHE A 1174 18.41 44.50 -3.83
C PHE A 1174 17.82 45.28 -2.65
N GLY A 1175 16.51 45.17 -2.39
CA GLY A 1175 15.82 45.87 -1.30
C GLY A 1175 14.37 46.23 -1.64
N PHE A 1176 13.64 46.87 -0.73
CA PHE A 1176 12.21 47.22 -0.94
C PHE A 1176 11.99 48.45 -1.83
N SER A 1177 12.98 49.33 -1.92
CA SER A 1177 12.98 50.55 -2.74
C SER A 1177 14.41 50.90 -3.13
N TRP A 1178 14.60 51.81 -4.08
CA TRP A 1178 15.94 52.32 -4.40
C TRP A 1178 16.63 52.92 -3.16
N GLU A 1179 15.89 53.60 -2.29
CA GLU A 1179 16.43 54.22 -1.07
C GLU A 1179 16.89 53.15 -0.07
N SER A 1180 16.09 52.09 0.15
CA SER A 1180 16.48 50.98 1.02
C SER A 1180 17.66 50.19 0.43
N SER A 1181 17.63 49.91 -0.88
CA SER A 1181 18.73 49.23 -1.58
C SER A 1181 20.03 50.03 -1.52
N THR A 1182 19.91 51.35 -1.70
CA THR A 1182 21.06 52.25 -1.60
C THR A 1182 21.53 52.36 -0.15
N ARG A 1183 20.65 52.45 0.86
CA ARG A 1183 21.04 52.45 2.28
C ARG A 1183 21.72 51.12 2.69
N GLN A 1184 21.28 49.99 2.16
CA GLN A 1184 21.89 48.67 2.37
C GLN A 1184 23.26 48.57 1.69
N LEU A 1185 23.37 48.97 0.41
CA LEU A 1185 24.66 49.08 -0.30
C LEU A 1185 25.62 50.10 0.38
N LEU A 1186 25.07 51.18 0.92
CA LEU A 1186 25.77 52.19 1.71
C LEU A 1186 25.95 51.79 3.18
N GLY A 1187 25.60 50.56 3.59
CA GLY A 1187 25.83 50.00 4.93
C GLY A 1187 25.21 50.78 6.08
N TYR A 1188 24.13 51.51 5.83
CA TYR A 1188 23.31 52.19 6.85
C TYR A 1188 22.16 51.33 7.37
N GLU A 1189 21.74 50.33 6.58
CA GLU A 1189 20.76 49.30 6.95
C GLU A 1189 21.38 47.91 6.76
N ASP A 1190 21.02 46.97 7.62
CA ASP A 1190 21.46 45.57 7.51
C ASP A 1190 20.82 44.90 6.28
N ILE A 1191 21.60 44.07 5.58
CA ILE A 1191 21.15 43.34 4.39
C ILE A 1191 20.13 42.25 4.82
N PRO A 1192 18.95 42.15 4.18
CA PRO A 1192 17.97 41.11 4.50
C PRO A 1192 18.51 39.70 4.23
N PRO A 1193 18.10 38.68 5.00
CA PRO A 1193 18.68 37.33 4.93
C PRO A 1193 18.48 36.59 3.59
N PHE A 1194 17.63 37.13 2.72
CA PHE A 1194 17.26 36.60 1.40
C PHE A 1194 17.84 37.42 0.23
N SER A 1195 18.65 38.45 0.49
CA SER A 1195 19.29 39.23 -0.58
C SER A 1195 20.56 38.53 -1.10
N ALA A 1196 20.74 38.49 -2.41
CA ALA A 1196 21.94 37.96 -3.07
C ALA A 1196 23.26 38.62 -2.60
N LEU A 1197 23.20 39.84 -2.06
CA LEU A 1197 24.35 40.55 -1.47
C LEU A 1197 24.84 39.95 -0.13
N HIS A 1198 24.09 39.03 0.47
CA HIS A 1198 24.49 38.39 1.73
C HIS A 1198 25.71 37.46 1.56
N LEU A 1199 25.95 36.96 0.34
CA LEU A 1199 27.00 35.97 0.05
C LEU A 1199 28.42 36.54 -0.11
N GLU A 1200 28.60 37.87 -0.18
CA GLU A 1200 29.93 38.49 -0.34
C GLU A 1200 30.56 39.04 0.95
N ASN A 1201 29.89 38.95 2.10
CA ASN A 1201 30.52 39.26 3.40
C ASN A 1201 31.21 38.03 4.01
N VAL A 1202 32.10 37.39 3.25
CA VAL A 1202 33.18 36.57 3.81
C VAL A 1202 34.36 37.51 4.07
N LYS A 1203 34.64 37.77 5.35
CA LYS A 1203 35.89 38.40 5.78
C LYS A 1203 37.07 37.61 5.20
N GLY A 1204 37.75 38.18 4.21
CA GLY A 1204 39.01 37.69 3.67
C GLY A 1204 39.30 38.21 2.26
N ILE A 1205 39.82 39.43 2.16
CA ILE A 1205 40.88 39.75 1.18
C ILE A 1205 42.21 39.51 1.90
#